data_AF-A0A3L7PDV7-F1
#
_entry.id   AF-A0A3L7PDV7-F1
#
_cell.length_a   1.000
_cell.length_b   1.000
_cell.length_c   1.000
_cell.angle_alpha   90.00
_cell.angle_beta   90.00
_cell.angle_gamma   90.00
#
_symmetry.space_group_name_H-M   'P 1'
#
loop_
_entity.id
_entity.type
_entity.pdbx_description
1 polymer ?
#
loop_
_entity_poly.entity_id
_entity_poly.type
_entity_poly.pdbx_seq_one_letter_code
_entity_poly.pdbx_strand_id
1 'polypeptide(L)'
;MKQVLQNRKTGQVRVVDVPTPQLQPDRMLVRNVVSLISAGTERASIELSQKSLVGMARERPDLVQRVMDKLRKDGFLATLNAVREQFDRELPLGYSAAGHITALGANVIGHEPGQLVACCGAGFACHAEVNAVPRLLTAMAPAGVTAEQAAYATVGSIALQGIRNTDARVGETVAVIGLGLIGQLAVMLLKASGCRVIGLDVSSKRTEQAIANGAVAAFAGEGPAIEEAVIKTTRGRGADAVLITAATKSNTPVELAARIARDRAKVVMVGVTGMDIPRNDYYHKELTFIVSRSYGPGRYDPQFEERGHDYPIGYVRWTEQRNLEAFLDLCALGVIHPEKLTTHRFPIADAVKAYEMILDGKEPYLGVVLKYPSEEQTPPASSVVLRSASSPPSVPVKGTIGVSFIGAGNFARGVLLKNLKSLPGIEYRGILTASGQSAVSAGKKYGFAFCTSSAEEIFADPATDAVFIATRHSQHADLVVKALNAGKAVFVEKPLAINMDQLEQVREAAAKSSRGVMVGFNRRFAPMAVALKKHFTGIHPLSVHYRVNAGTIPAEHWVADPAEGGRIVGEGCHFLDFFAFLTDSEPVSVDRIAVDRNSPDDVQLLLTYANGSVCHLTYTTTGAKATSKERVEVFGGGRSGILDDYRSLQLDTGSKRVMNQKAWLSQDKGHAAEIAQFIEAVAQNRPMPISLESLISTTFASFVQ
;
A
#
# COMPACT_ATOMS: atom_id res chain seq x y z
N MET A 1 3.44 20.10 1.85
CA MET A 1 4.39 19.54 2.85
C MET A 1 5.60 18.95 2.16
N LYS A 2 6.78 19.02 2.77
CA LYS A 2 8.00 18.39 2.22
C LYS A 2 8.06 16.91 2.54
N GLN A 3 8.49 16.11 1.57
CA GLN A 3 8.74 14.68 1.73
C GLN A 3 9.99 14.25 0.94
N VAL A 4 10.79 13.35 1.51
CA VAL A 4 11.94 12.74 0.83
C VAL A 4 11.50 11.51 0.06
N LEU A 5 11.76 11.51 -1.24
CA LEU A 5 11.45 10.41 -2.14
C LEU A 5 12.71 9.91 -2.85
N GLN A 6 12.70 8.62 -3.16
CA GLN A 6 13.69 7.94 -3.97
C GLN A 6 13.08 7.52 -5.30
N ASN A 7 13.71 7.87 -6.42
CA ASN A 7 13.35 7.31 -7.71
C ASN A 7 13.81 5.84 -7.79
N ARG A 8 12.87 4.90 -7.95
CA ARG A 8 13.18 3.46 -7.93
C ARG A 8 14.03 2.99 -9.11
N LYS A 9 14.03 3.75 -10.23
CA LYS A 9 14.79 3.41 -11.43
C LYS A 9 16.22 3.94 -11.40
N THR A 10 16.44 5.14 -10.84
CA THR A 10 17.76 5.79 -10.84
C THR A 10 18.45 5.77 -9.48
N GLY A 11 17.72 5.45 -8.41
CA GLY A 11 18.19 5.60 -7.03
C GLY A 11 18.29 7.06 -6.57
N GLN A 12 17.94 8.03 -7.41
CA GLN A 12 18.08 9.46 -7.08
C GLN A 12 17.14 9.86 -5.95
N VAL A 13 17.68 10.50 -4.92
CA VAL A 13 16.92 11.07 -3.80
C VAL A 13 16.53 12.52 -4.11
N ARG A 14 15.29 12.91 -3.79
CA ARG A 14 14.77 14.27 -3.96
C ARG A 14 13.88 14.66 -2.79
N VAL A 15 13.86 15.94 -2.48
CA VAL A 15 12.84 16.55 -1.61
C VAL A 15 11.76 17.14 -2.50
N VAL A 16 10.51 16.77 -2.27
CA VAL A 16 9.37 17.24 -3.06
C VAL A 16 8.27 17.79 -2.17
N ASP A 17 7.52 18.76 -2.70
CA ASP A 17 6.27 19.20 -2.11
C ASP A 17 5.13 18.26 -2.52
N VAL A 18 4.46 17.71 -1.52
CA VAL A 18 3.28 16.85 -1.64
C VAL A 18 2.16 17.41 -0.75
N PRO A 19 0.88 17.16 -1.04
CA PRO A 19 -0.19 17.48 -0.11
C PRO A 19 -0.05 16.60 1.14
N THR A 20 -0.58 17.08 2.27
CA THR A 20 -0.69 16.27 3.49
C THR A 20 -1.38 14.94 3.23
N PRO A 21 -1.06 13.85 3.94
CA PRO A 21 -1.79 12.60 3.76
C PRO A 21 -3.24 12.73 4.27
N GLN A 22 -4.16 11.97 3.67
CA GLN A 22 -5.55 11.93 4.14
C GLN A 22 -5.63 11.18 5.48
N LEU A 23 -6.43 11.70 6.41
CA LEU A 23 -6.76 11.02 7.65
C LEU A 23 -7.66 9.81 7.35
N GLN A 24 -7.22 8.63 7.79
CA GLN A 24 -7.96 7.38 7.66
C GLN A 24 -8.51 6.95 9.03
N PRO A 25 -9.60 6.15 9.10
CA PRO A 25 -10.22 5.77 10.37
C PRO A 25 -9.26 5.14 11.40
N ASP A 26 -8.37 4.26 10.95
CA ASP A 26 -7.45 3.51 11.83
C ASP A 26 -6.08 4.19 12.03
N ARG A 27 -5.95 5.46 11.59
CA ARG A 27 -4.68 6.19 11.57
C ARG A 27 -4.79 7.54 12.28
N MET A 28 -3.65 8.07 12.69
CA MET A 28 -3.49 9.43 13.18
C MET A 28 -2.58 10.23 12.25
N LEU A 29 -2.81 11.54 12.16
CA LEU A 29 -1.85 12.46 11.55
C LEU A 29 -0.83 12.87 12.59
N VAL A 30 0.45 12.69 12.28
CA VAL A 30 1.58 13.09 13.12
C VAL A 30 2.41 14.12 12.37
N ARG A 31 2.55 15.32 12.91
CA ARG A 31 3.48 16.33 12.41
C ARG A 31 4.86 16.03 12.98
N ASN A 32 5.76 15.57 12.12
CA ASN A 32 7.11 15.21 12.54
C ASN A 32 7.85 16.44 13.07
N VAL A 33 8.55 16.25 14.19
CA VAL A 33 9.54 17.20 14.72
C VAL A 33 10.94 16.78 14.26
N VAL A 34 11.20 15.47 14.29
CA VAL A 34 12.47 14.88 13.82
C VAL A 34 12.24 13.50 13.21
N SER A 35 13.17 13.05 12.38
CA SER A 35 13.23 11.66 11.91
C SER A 35 14.66 11.19 11.79
N LEU A 36 14.87 9.88 11.93
CA LEU A 36 16.19 9.27 11.96
C LEU A 36 16.46 8.51 10.66
N ILE A 37 17.51 8.88 9.94
CA ILE A 37 17.99 8.13 8.78
C ILE A 37 18.77 6.92 9.29
N SER A 38 18.29 5.73 8.95
CA SER A 38 19.04 4.51 9.20
C SER A 38 19.89 4.20 7.99
N ALA A 39 21.09 4.77 7.98
CA ALA A 39 22.01 4.75 6.86
C ALA A 39 22.22 3.35 6.25
N GLY A 40 22.34 2.29 7.06
CA GLY A 40 22.52 0.92 6.55
C GLY A 40 21.36 0.42 5.68
N THR A 41 20.13 0.57 6.17
CA THR A 41 18.91 0.11 5.48
C THR A 41 18.63 0.94 4.23
N GLU A 42 18.71 2.26 4.35
CA GLU A 42 18.34 3.17 3.28
C GLU A 42 19.39 3.22 2.17
N ARG A 43 20.69 3.14 2.53
CA ARG A 43 21.76 2.95 1.55
C ARG A 43 21.59 1.66 0.75
N ALA A 44 21.26 0.55 1.41
CA ALA A 44 21.02 -0.71 0.72
C ALA A 44 19.85 -0.61 -0.27
N SER A 45 18.77 0.12 0.07
CA SER A 45 17.67 0.41 -0.86
C SER A 45 18.11 1.24 -2.08
N ILE A 46 19.00 2.22 -1.87
CA ILE A 46 19.56 3.06 -2.93
C ILE A 46 20.48 2.27 -3.85
N GLU A 47 21.44 1.54 -3.30
CA GLU A 47 22.36 0.70 -4.07
C GLU A 47 21.63 -0.39 -4.87
N LEU A 48 20.57 -1.00 -4.29
CA LEU A 48 19.74 -1.98 -5.00
C LEU A 48 19.06 -1.37 -6.23
N SER A 49 18.55 -0.14 -6.11
CA SER A 49 17.84 0.57 -7.18
C SER A 49 18.77 1.02 -8.32
N GLN A 50 20.09 1.09 -8.07
CA GLN A 50 21.11 1.42 -9.08
C GLN A 50 21.59 0.20 -9.89
N LYS A 51 21.19 -1.04 -9.53
CA LYS A 51 21.59 -2.25 -10.25
C LYS A 51 20.84 -2.40 -11.59
N SER A 52 21.46 -3.13 -12.52
CA SER A 52 20.82 -3.49 -13.80
C SER A 52 19.58 -4.38 -13.58
N LEU A 53 18.65 -4.38 -14.57
CA LEU A 53 17.43 -5.20 -14.53
C LEU A 53 17.72 -6.70 -14.31
N VAL A 54 18.82 -7.21 -14.89
CA VAL A 54 19.28 -8.60 -14.71
C VAL A 54 19.76 -8.83 -13.27
N GLY A 55 20.46 -7.85 -12.67
CA GLY A 55 20.88 -7.90 -11.27
C GLY A 55 19.69 -7.95 -10.31
N MET A 56 18.67 -7.12 -10.52
CA MET A 56 17.43 -7.16 -9.73
C MET A 56 16.66 -8.47 -9.90
N ALA A 57 16.57 -9.00 -11.13
CA ALA A 57 15.88 -10.26 -11.39
C ALA A 57 16.53 -11.44 -10.67
N ARG A 58 17.86 -11.46 -10.55
CA ARG A 58 18.61 -12.51 -9.82
C ARG A 58 18.37 -12.45 -8.31
N GLU A 59 18.23 -11.25 -7.74
CA GLU A 59 17.99 -11.06 -6.30
C GLU A 59 16.51 -11.22 -5.90
N ARG A 60 15.58 -11.18 -6.86
CA ARG A 60 14.13 -11.29 -6.63
C ARG A 60 13.43 -12.26 -7.61
N PRO A 61 13.71 -13.58 -7.52
CA PRO A 61 13.10 -14.57 -8.41
C PRO A 61 11.56 -14.64 -8.31
N ASP A 62 11.00 -14.27 -7.16
CA ASP A 62 9.56 -14.17 -6.92
C ASP A 62 8.86 -13.13 -7.84
N LEU A 63 9.54 -12.03 -8.14
CA LEU A 63 9.01 -10.99 -9.03
C LEU A 63 9.05 -11.46 -10.49
N VAL A 64 10.08 -12.22 -10.88
CA VAL A 64 10.19 -12.80 -12.22
C VAL A 64 9.04 -13.75 -12.49
N GLN A 65 8.73 -14.64 -11.53
CA GLN A 65 7.60 -15.56 -11.66
C GLN A 65 6.26 -14.81 -11.86
N ARG A 66 6.02 -13.75 -11.08
CA ARG A 66 4.82 -12.90 -11.23
C ARG A 66 4.73 -12.23 -12.59
N VAL A 67 5.85 -11.78 -13.16
CA VAL A 67 5.89 -11.20 -14.51
C VAL A 67 5.55 -12.27 -15.55
N MET A 68 6.07 -13.49 -15.43
CA MET A 68 5.76 -14.59 -16.34
C MET A 68 4.29 -15.01 -16.27
N ASP A 69 3.71 -15.06 -15.08
CA ASP A 69 2.29 -15.38 -14.91
C ASP A 69 1.40 -14.29 -15.54
N LYS A 70 1.76 -13.01 -15.36
CA LYS A 70 1.07 -11.89 -15.99
C LYS A 70 1.22 -11.92 -17.51
N LEU A 71 2.40 -12.27 -18.03
CA LEU A 71 2.66 -12.42 -19.46
C LEU A 71 1.74 -13.46 -20.10
N ARG A 72 1.58 -14.61 -19.44
CA ARG A 72 0.69 -15.69 -19.89
C ARG A 72 -0.77 -15.28 -19.86
N LYS A 73 -1.19 -14.48 -18.86
CA LYS A 73 -2.58 -14.10 -18.64
C LYS A 73 -3.03 -12.90 -19.48
N ASP A 74 -2.24 -11.83 -19.46
CA ASP A 74 -2.61 -10.51 -19.97
C ASP A 74 -1.88 -10.17 -21.30
N GLY A 75 -0.93 -11.01 -21.71
CA GLY A 75 -0.14 -10.82 -22.93
C GLY A 75 1.08 -9.89 -22.73
N PHE A 76 1.90 -9.80 -23.79
CA PHE A 76 3.21 -9.11 -23.76
C PHE A 76 3.11 -7.61 -23.50
N LEU A 77 2.29 -6.90 -24.28
CA LEU A 77 2.15 -5.45 -24.19
C LEU A 77 1.60 -4.98 -22.82
N ALA A 78 0.60 -5.67 -22.28
CA ALA A 78 0.02 -5.33 -20.99
C ALA A 78 1.02 -5.59 -19.84
N THR A 79 1.77 -6.68 -19.93
CA THR A 79 2.80 -7.02 -18.94
C THR A 79 3.95 -6.02 -18.95
N LEU A 80 4.45 -5.66 -20.13
CA LEU A 80 5.54 -4.69 -20.28
C LEU A 80 5.15 -3.32 -19.72
N ASN A 81 3.92 -2.86 -19.99
CA ASN A 81 3.40 -1.63 -19.42
C ASN A 81 3.28 -1.69 -17.89
N ALA A 82 2.77 -2.78 -17.33
CA ALA A 82 2.63 -2.93 -15.88
C ALA A 82 3.99 -2.97 -15.15
N VAL A 83 4.98 -3.64 -15.76
CA VAL A 83 6.36 -3.66 -15.24
C VAL A 83 6.96 -2.26 -15.28
N ARG A 84 6.83 -1.55 -16.41
CA ARG A 84 7.29 -0.16 -16.55
C ARG A 84 6.67 0.76 -15.51
N GLU A 85 5.36 0.65 -15.27
CA GLU A 85 4.67 1.42 -14.23
C GLU A 85 5.13 1.10 -12.81
N GLN A 86 5.63 -0.09 -12.52
CA GLN A 86 6.21 -0.39 -11.21
C GLN A 86 7.59 0.25 -11.02
N PHE A 87 8.38 0.39 -12.09
CA PHE A 87 9.70 1.01 -12.06
C PHE A 87 9.65 2.54 -12.05
N ASP A 88 8.62 3.13 -12.66
CA ASP A 88 8.42 4.59 -12.67
C ASP A 88 7.86 5.12 -11.32
N ARG A 89 7.66 4.26 -10.31
CA ARG A 89 7.22 4.68 -8.98
C ARG A 89 8.36 5.30 -8.17
N GLU A 90 8.06 6.42 -7.55
CA GLU A 90 8.88 6.96 -6.48
C GLU A 90 8.57 6.19 -5.18
N LEU A 91 9.58 5.98 -4.33
CA LEU A 91 9.45 5.33 -3.02
C LEU A 91 9.69 6.36 -1.92
N PRO A 92 8.83 6.44 -0.91
CA PRO A 92 9.10 7.29 0.24
C PRO A 92 10.24 6.67 1.06
N LEU A 93 11.17 7.52 1.50
CA LEU A 93 12.24 7.11 2.42
C LEU A 93 11.84 7.36 3.87
N GLY A 94 12.57 6.73 4.79
CA GLY A 94 12.33 6.79 6.23
C GLY A 94 11.34 5.78 6.76
N TYR A 95 11.59 5.37 8.00
CA TYR A 95 10.74 4.44 8.75
C TYR A 95 10.78 4.68 10.27
N SER A 96 11.46 5.74 10.72
CA SER A 96 11.64 6.06 12.14
C SER A 96 11.54 7.57 12.33
N ALA A 97 10.50 8.01 13.01
CA ALA A 97 10.22 9.43 13.21
C ALA A 97 9.63 9.70 14.60
N ALA A 98 9.58 10.96 15.00
CA ALA A 98 8.83 11.40 16.16
C ALA A 98 8.20 12.76 15.90
N GLY A 99 7.01 12.96 16.46
CA GLY A 99 6.23 14.17 16.22
C GLY A 99 5.00 14.29 17.09
N HIS A 100 4.28 15.38 16.93
CA HIS A 100 3.05 15.64 17.66
C HIS A 100 1.83 15.16 16.86
N ILE A 101 0.89 14.52 17.54
CA ILE A 101 -0.39 14.14 16.94
C ILE A 101 -1.18 15.42 16.61
N THR A 102 -1.66 15.57 15.38
CA THR A 102 -2.49 16.71 14.97
C THR A 102 -3.95 16.35 14.74
N ALA A 103 -4.24 15.09 14.38
CA ALA A 103 -5.60 14.61 14.19
C ALA A 103 -5.70 13.09 14.38
N LEU A 104 -6.88 12.62 14.79
CA LEU A 104 -7.17 11.21 15.07
C LEU A 104 -8.27 10.69 14.15
N GLY A 105 -8.07 9.51 13.57
CA GLY A 105 -9.10 8.79 12.87
C GLY A 105 -10.16 8.26 13.84
N ALA A 106 -11.37 8.01 13.33
CA ALA A 106 -12.52 7.62 14.15
C ALA A 106 -12.31 6.35 15.00
N ASN A 107 -11.43 5.44 14.58
CA ASN A 107 -11.17 4.18 15.27
C ASN A 107 -9.91 4.24 16.15
N VAL A 108 -9.23 5.38 16.21
CA VAL A 108 -8.02 5.54 17.03
C VAL A 108 -8.42 5.82 18.47
N ILE A 109 -8.10 4.87 19.35
CA ILE A 109 -8.36 4.95 20.79
C ILE A 109 -7.06 5.16 21.57
N GLY A 110 -7.16 5.81 22.74
CA GLY A 110 -6.04 5.95 23.69
C GLY A 110 -4.99 7.02 23.34
N HIS A 111 -5.31 7.93 22.42
CA HIS A 111 -4.44 9.03 21.99
C HIS A 111 -5.18 10.36 21.98
N GLU A 112 -4.44 11.45 22.04
CA GLU A 112 -4.96 12.83 22.01
C GLU A 112 -4.08 13.74 21.14
N PRO A 113 -4.64 14.71 20.41
CA PRO A 113 -3.86 15.73 19.72
C PRO A 113 -2.90 16.47 20.67
N GLY A 114 -1.71 16.82 20.17
CA GLY A 114 -0.64 17.46 20.93
C GLY A 114 0.36 16.48 21.56
N GLN A 115 0.00 15.21 21.75
CA GLN A 115 0.91 14.21 22.32
C GLN A 115 2.14 13.97 21.43
N LEU A 116 3.32 13.92 22.05
CA LEU A 116 4.55 13.49 21.38
C LEU A 116 4.55 11.97 21.26
N VAL A 117 4.69 11.47 20.03
CA VAL A 117 4.76 10.03 19.75
C VAL A 117 6.03 9.70 18.96
N ALA A 118 6.60 8.52 19.24
CA ALA A 118 7.50 7.85 18.33
C ALA A 118 6.68 7.07 17.29
N CYS A 119 7.12 7.09 16.04
CA CYS A 119 6.47 6.44 14.90
C CYS A 119 7.44 5.47 14.21
N CYS A 120 6.93 4.29 13.84
CA CYS A 120 7.67 3.29 13.09
C CYS A 120 6.95 2.89 11.77
N GLY A 121 7.61 2.05 10.97
CA GLY A 121 7.03 1.44 9.79
C GLY A 121 7.41 2.12 8.48
N ALA A 122 8.02 1.35 7.57
CA ALA A 122 8.33 1.81 6.22
C ALA A 122 7.02 2.09 5.45
N GLY A 123 6.92 3.28 4.86
CA GLY A 123 5.67 3.74 4.22
C GLY A 123 4.66 4.38 5.17
N PHE A 124 4.91 4.36 6.49
CA PHE A 124 4.10 5.05 7.51
C PHE A 124 4.89 6.18 8.18
N ALA A 125 6.00 5.86 8.86
CA ALA A 125 6.89 6.83 9.50
C ALA A 125 7.97 7.36 8.54
N CYS A 126 7.51 7.97 7.43
CA CYS A 126 8.38 8.46 6.38
C CYS A 126 9.13 9.74 6.79
N HIS A 127 10.20 10.07 6.04
CA HIS A 127 10.84 11.38 6.08
C HIS A 127 9.94 12.43 5.41
N ALA A 128 8.88 12.83 6.10
CA ALA A 128 7.90 13.83 5.67
C ALA A 128 7.57 14.78 6.83
N GLU A 129 7.09 15.98 6.54
CA GLU A 129 6.62 16.90 7.60
C GLU A 129 5.36 16.37 8.32
N VAL A 130 4.48 15.65 7.62
CA VAL A 130 3.30 15.01 8.20
C VAL A 130 3.18 13.57 7.72
N ASN A 131 2.94 12.65 8.65
CA ASN A 131 2.71 11.23 8.37
C ASN A 131 1.31 10.81 8.83
N ALA A 132 0.68 9.89 8.09
CA ALA A 132 -0.54 9.20 8.53
C ALA A 132 -0.16 7.79 9.02
N VAL A 133 -0.10 7.62 10.34
CA VAL A 133 0.47 6.43 10.99
C VAL A 133 -0.63 5.63 11.70
N PRO A 134 -0.71 4.30 11.50
CA PRO A 134 -1.59 3.42 12.27
C PRO A 134 -1.24 3.43 13.76
N ARG A 135 -2.25 3.29 14.63
CA ARG A 135 -2.06 3.45 16.09
C ARG A 135 -0.98 2.52 16.68
N LEU A 136 -0.94 1.26 16.26
CA LEU A 136 0.00 0.26 16.79
C LEU A 136 1.43 0.40 16.23
N LEU A 137 1.64 1.31 15.27
CA LEU A 137 2.96 1.73 14.81
C LEU A 137 3.42 3.04 15.46
N THR A 138 2.77 3.42 16.57
CA THR A 138 3.14 4.57 17.39
C THR A 138 3.25 4.19 18.86
N ALA A 139 4.11 4.89 19.60
CA ALA A 139 4.16 4.82 21.06
C ALA A 139 4.29 6.23 21.64
N MET A 140 3.52 6.51 22.70
CA MET A 140 3.60 7.79 23.40
C MET A 140 4.97 7.96 24.04
N ALA A 141 5.59 9.12 23.83
CA ALA A 141 6.82 9.48 24.52
C ALA A 141 6.48 9.84 25.99
N PRO A 142 7.05 9.16 26.99
CA PRO A 142 6.87 9.54 28.39
C PRO A 142 7.39 10.97 28.65
N ALA A 143 6.91 11.56 29.75
CA ALA A 143 7.37 12.88 30.18
C ALA A 143 8.90 12.92 30.33
N GLY A 144 9.53 13.97 29.80
CA GLY A 144 10.99 14.15 29.81
C GLY A 144 11.73 13.52 28.62
N VAL A 145 11.08 12.66 27.82
CA VAL A 145 11.67 12.13 26.58
C VAL A 145 11.57 13.18 25.47
N THR A 146 12.70 13.51 24.85
CA THR A 146 12.76 14.46 23.74
C THR A 146 12.31 13.82 22.43
N ALA A 147 11.90 14.64 21.45
CA ALA A 147 11.56 14.15 20.10
C ALA A 147 12.76 13.42 19.44
N GLU A 148 13.98 13.89 19.67
CA GLU A 148 15.19 13.24 19.14
C GLU A 148 15.35 11.83 19.72
N GLN A 149 15.23 11.67 21.04
CA GLN A 149 15.23 10.34 21.68
C GLN A 149 14.11 9.44 21.14
N ALA A 150 12.90 10.00 20.99
CA ALA A 150 11.76 9.26 20.48
C ALA A 150 11.95 8.76 19.03
N ALA A 151 12.62 9.53 18.17
CA ALA A 151 12.90 9.10 16.80
C ALA A 151 13.92 7.96 16.70
N TYR A 152 14.66 7.66 17.77
CA TYR A 152 15.49 6.45 17.85
C TYR A 152 14.70 5.20 18.24
N ALA A 153 13.45 5.32 18.69
CA ALA A 153 12.71 4.20 19.25
C ALA A 153 12.57 3.02 18.28
N THR A 154 12.36 3.25 16.98
CA THR A 154 12.26 2.15 16.01
C THR A 154 13.56 1.37 15.90
N VAL A 155 14.71 2.06 15.79
CA VAL A 155 16.02 1.40 15.68
C VAL A 155 16.43 0.78 17.02
N GLY A 156 16.09 1.42 18.13
CA GLY A 156 16.24 0.87 19.48
C GLY A 156 15.41 -0.40 19.69
N SER A 157 14.20 -0.44 19.14
CA SER A 157 13.32 -1.61 19.16
C SER A 157 13.89 -2.79 18.37
N ILE A 158 14.59 -2.53 17.26
CA ILE A 158 15.32 -3.57 16.52
C ILE A 158 16.42 -4.18 17.39
N ALA A 159 17.17 -3.35 18.12
CA ALA A 159 18.17 -3.83 19.06
C ALA A 159 17.54 -4.62 20.23
N LEU A 160 16.47 -4.10 20.83
CA LEU A 160 15.71 -4.78 21.90
C LEU A 160 15.19 -6.14 21.48
N GLN A 161 14.61 -6.26 20.28
CA GLN A 161 14.13 -7.54 19.78
C GLN A 161 15.26 -8.54 19.60
N GLY A 162 16.41 -8.09 19.10
CA GLY A 162 17.64 -8.89 19.05
C GLY A 162 18.06 -9.41 20.42
N ILE A 163 18.11 -8.52 21.42
CA ILE A 163 18.46 -8.87 22.81
C ILE A 163 17.46 -9.86 23.41
N ARG A 164 16.15 -9.68 23.18
CA ARG A 164 15.14 -10.62 23.71
C ARG A 164 15.31 -12.03 23.14
N ASN A 165 15.69 -12.14 21.87
CA ASN A 165 15.99 -13.42 21.24
C ASN A 165 17.25 -14.09 21.83
N THR A 166 18.17 -13.33 22.45
CA THR A 166 19.31 -13.95 23.15
C THR A 166 18.89 -14.57 24.47
N ASP A 167 17.73 -14.18 25.03
CA ASP A 167 17.29 -14.57 26.38
C ASP A 167 18.35 -14.27 27.45
N ALA A 168 19.11 -13.20 27.25
CA ALA A 168 20.20 -12.83 28.14
C ALA A 168 19.66 -12.31 29.48
N ARG A 169 20.30 -12.71 30.56
CA ARG A 169 19.91 -12.42 31.94
C ARG A 169 20.96 -11.56 32.65
N VAL A 170 20.54 -10.94 33.75
CA VAL A 170 21.41 -10.12 34.60
C VAL A 170 22.69 -10.89 34.94
N GLY A 171 23.85 -10.29 34.69
CA GLY A 171 25.17 -10.85 34.96
C GLY A 171 25.80 -11.65 33.80
N GLU A 172 25.03 -12.04 32.79
CA GLU A 172 25.54 -12.79 31.63
C GLU A 172 26.38 -11.89 30.71
N THR A 173 27.31 -12.50 29.97
CA THR A 173 28.19 -11.82 29.02
C THR A 173 27.68 -11.98 27.59
N VAL A 174 27.35 -10.87 26.93
CA VAL A 174 26.88 -10.84 25.54
C VAL A 174 27.93 -10.18 24.65
N ALA A 175 28.34 -10.86 23.59
CA ALA A 175 29.21 -10.29 22.56
C ALA A 175 28.38 -9.65 21.44
N VAL A 176 28.69 -8.42 21.05
CA VAL A 176 28.01 -7.69 19.97
C VAL A 176 28.96 -7.52 18.79
N ILE A 177 28.68 -8.20 17.67
CA ILE A 177 29.47 -8.15 16.43
C ILE A 177 28.86 -7.13 15.47
N GLY A 178 29.59 -6.04 15.23
CA GLY A 178 29.20 -4.92 14.38
C GLY A 178 28.67 -3.74 15.21
N LEU A 179 29.52 -2.78 15.54
CA LEU A 179 29.25 -1.62 16.39
C LEU A 179 28.82 -0.38 15.60
N GLY A 180 28.02 -0.60 14.54
CA GLY A 180 27.23 0.45 13.90
C GLY A 180 26.10 0.94 14.80
N LEU A 181 25.14 1.70 14.26
CA LEU A 181 24.12 2.35 15.09
C LEU A 181 23.33 1.37 15.98
N ILE A 182 22.83 0.26 15.40
CA ILE A 182 22.10 -0.77 16.15
C ILE A 182 23.02 -1.44 17.19
N GLY A 183 24.28 -1.71 16.84
CA GLY A 183 25.25 -2.32 17.77
C GLY A 183 25.55 -1.43 18.97
N GLN A 184 25.70 -0.12 18.76
CA GLN A 184 25.91 0.85 19.85
C GLN A 184 24.68 0.92 20.76
N LEU A 185 23.47 0.94 20.20
CA LEU A 185 22.22 0.87 20.97
C LEU A 185 22.13 -0.45 21.76
N ALA A 186 22.49 -1.58 21.14
CA ALA A 186 22.50 -2.87 21.80
C ALA A 186 23.47 -2.89 23.00
N VAL A 187 24.65 -2.28 22.89
CA VAL A 187 25.59 -2.12 24.01
C VAL A 187 24.96 -1.36 25.17
N MET A 188 24.34 -0.21 24.89
CA MET A 188 23.67 0.59 25.94
C MET A 188 22.54 -0.21 26.61
N LEU A 189 21.70 -0.88 25.81
CA LEU A 189 20.53 -1.63 26.29
C LEU A 189 20.93 -2.87 27.11
N LEU A 190 21.91 -3.65 26.64
CA LEU A 190 22.41 -4.81 27.37
C LEU A 190 23.02 -4.41 28.72
N LYS A 191 23.79 -3.30 28.75
CA LYS A 191 24.32 -2.75 30.01
C LYS A 191 23.19 -2.35 30.95
N ALA A 192 22.16 -1.64 30.45
CA ALA A 192 21.01 -1.24 31.26
C ALA A 192 20.24 -2.45 31.82
N SER A 193 20.20 -3.56 31.08
CA SER A 193 19.64 -4.84 31.53
C SER A 193 20.53 -5.61 32.51
N GLY A 194 21.67 -5.06 32.93
CA GLY A 194 22.61 -5.69 33.86
C GLY A 194 23.51 -6.77 33.24
N CYS A 195 23.58 -6.84 31.90
CA CYS A 195 24.50 -7.74 31.21
C CYS A 195 25.91 -7.12 31.12
N ARG A 196 26.92 -7.97 30.98
CA ARG A 196 28.29 -7.59 30.63
C ARG A 196 28.43 -7.62 29.12
N VAL A 197 28.92 -6.54 28.50
CA VAL A 197 28.95 -6.45 27.02
C VAL A 197 30.36 -6.41 26.49
N ILE A 198 30.64 -7.25 25.49
CA ILE A 198 31.89 -7.19 24.72
C ILE A 198 31.56 -6.72 23.30
N GLY A 199 32.16 -5.61 22.85
CA GLY A 199 31.92 -5.05 21.52
C GLY A 199 32.98 -5.45 20.49
N LEU A 200 32.58 -5.83 19.28
CA LEU A 200 33.49 -6.24 18.20
C LEU A 200 33.17 -5.48 16.92
N ASP A 201 34.14 -4.79 16.32
CA ASP A 201 33.97 -4.10 15.04
C ASP A 201 35.33 -3.98 14.32
N VAL A 202 35.34 -3.72 13.02
CA VAL A 202 36.59 -3.46 12.30
C VAL A 202 37.15 -2.06 12.59
N SER A 203 36.31 -1.13 13.04
CA SER A 203 36.67 0.26 13.34
C SER A 203 37.05 0.45 14.82
N SER A 204 38.30 0.87 15.07
CA SER A 204 38.77 1.25 16.41
C SER A 204 37.89 2.35 17.04
N LYS A 205 37.53 3.38 16.27
CA LYS A 205 36.65 4.46 16.74
C LYS A 205 35.28 3.96 17.23
N ARG A 206 34.71 2.94 16.59
CA ARG A 206 33.44 2.34 17.03
C ARG A 206 33.62 1.50 18.30
N THR A 207 34.76 0.83 18.45
CA THR A 207 35.08 0.07 19.67
C THR A 207 35.31 1.00 20.87
N GLU A 208 36.01 2.13 20.67
CA GLU A 208 36.16 3.19 21.67
C GLU A 208 34.80 3.76 22.10
N GLN A 209 33.92 4.02 21.11
CA GLN A 209 32.56 4.48 21.39
C GLN A 209 31.74 3.44 22.16
N ALA A 210 31.90 2.15 21.88
CA ALA A 210 31.22 1.09 22.62
C ALA A 210 31.69 1.01 24.08
N ILE A 211 32.98 1.21 24.35
CA ILE A 211 33.50 1.35 25.73
C ILE A 211 32.86 2.57 26.41
N ALA A 212 32.84 3.72 25.74
CA ALA A 212 32.20 4.93 26.29
C ALA A 212 30.70 4.73 26.58
N ASN A 213 30.03 3.91 25.77
CA ASN A 213 28.62 3.52 25.96
C ASN A 213 28.44 2.41 27.01
N GLY A 214 29.53 1.81 27.49
CA GLY A 214 29.56 0.95 28.66
C GLY A 214 29.81 -0.54 28.38
N ALA A 215 30.35 -0.90 27.21
CA ALA A 215 30.97 -2.20 27.04
C ALA A 215 32.14 -2.37 28.03
N VAL A 216 32.28 -3.56 28.61
CA VAL A 216 33.38 -3.85 29.54
C VAL A 216 34.70 -4.10 28.81
N ALA A 217 34.61 -4.47 27.53
CA ALA A 217 35.73 -4.59 26.61
C ALA A 217 35.22 -4.39 25.18
N ALA A 218 36.08 -3.90 24.29
CA ALA A 218 35.79 -3.85 22.87
C ALA A 218 37.07 -4.04 22.07
N PHE A 219 36.99 -4.77 20.96
CA PHE A 219 38.15 -5.18 20.18
C PHE A 219 37.97 -4.84 18.71
N ALA A 220 38.98 -4.19 18.13
CA ALA A 220 39.01 -3.83 16.73
C ALA A 220 39.81 -4.82 15.89
N GLY A 221 39.33 -5.14 14.68
CA GLY A 221 40.05 -5.95 13.70
C GLY A 221 39.36 -7.27 13.34
N GLU A 222 40.14 -8.25 12.87
CA GLU A 222 39.67 -9.57 12.47
C GLU A 222 40.68 -10.66 12.88
N GLY A 223 40.24 -11.93 12.91
CA GLY A 223 41.13 -13.09 13.10
C GLY A 223 41.28 -13.60 14.55
N PRO A 224 42.22 -14.53 14.79
CA PRO A 224 42.33 -15.30 16.04
C PRO A 224 42.58 -14.46 17.30
N ALA A 225 43.24 -13.31 17.17
CA ALA A 225 43.53 -12.43 18.31
C ALA A 225 42.26 -11.92 19.00
N ILE A 226 41.18 -11.68 18.24
CA ILE A 226 39.88 -11.27 18.81
C ILE A 226 39.25 -12.41 19.60
N GLU A 227 39.34 -13.64 19.09
CA GLU A 227 38.82 -14.81 19.78
C GLU A 227 39.50 -14.99 21.13
N GLU A 228 40.84 -14.99 21.15
CA GLU A 228 41.62 -15.08 22.40
C GLU A 228 41.25 -13.97 23.40
N ALA A 229 41.06 -12.73 22.91
CA ALA A 229 40.68 -11.60 23.75
C ALA A 229 39.27 -11.78 24.36
N VAL A 230 38.30 -12.27 23.58
CA VAL A 230 36.95 -12.55 24.08
C VAL A 230 36.98 -13.71 25.09
N ILE A 231 37.69 -14.79 24.79
CA ILE A 231 37.84 -15.94 25.70
C ILE A 231 38.51 -15.50 27.01
N LYS A 232 39.58 -14.70 26.96
CA LYS A 232 40.21 -14.13 28.15
C LYS A 232 39.25 -13.25 28.97
N THR A 233 38.50 -12.37 28.31
CA THR A 233 37.53 -11.47 28.96
C THR A 233 36.36 -12.22 29.60
N THR A 234 36.00 -13.37 29.04
CA THR A 234 34.96 -14.28 29.54
C THR A 234 35.51 -15.35 30.50
N ARG A 235 36.75 -15.19 31.01
CA ARG A 235 37.40 -16.11 31.96
C ARG A 235 37.50 -17.55 31.43
N GLY A 236 37.78 -17.69 30.13
CA GLY A 236 37.97 -18.98 29.46
C GLY A 236 36.68 -19.68 29.00
N ARG A 237 35.50 -19.04 29.17
CA ARG A 237 34.21 -19.71 28.95
C ARG A 237 33.59 -19.46 27.57
N GLY A 238 33.86 -18.31 26.97
CA GLY A 238 33.08 -17.80 25.84
C GLY A 238 31.87 -16.97 26.29
N ALA A 239 31.26 -16.26 25.35
CA ALA A 239 30.09 -15.41 25.60
C ALA A 239 28.82 -16.26 25.77
N ASP A 240 27.95 -15.87 26.70
CA ASP A 240 26.66 -16.53 26.99
C ASP A 240 25.68 -16.40 25.82
N ALA A 241 25.77 -15.29 25.08
CA ALA A 241 25.12 -15.10 23.80
C ALA A 241 25.94 -14.20 22.89
N VAL A 242 25.67 -14.28 21.58
CA VAL A 242 26.29 -13.42 20.57
C VAL A 242 25.20 -12.74 19.74
N LEU A 243 25.28 -11.42 19.62
CA LEU A 243 24.38 -10.60 18.83
C LEU A 243 25.12 -10.05 17.60
N ILE A 244 24.70 -10.44 16.40
CA ILE A 244 25.28 -10.00 15.13
C ILE A 244 24.47 -8.83 14.59
N THR A 245 25.02 -7.62 14.69
CA THR A 245 24.47 -6.37 14.17
C THR A 245 25.23 -5.83 12.96
N ALA A 246 26.27 -6.54 12.51
CA ALA A 246 27.04 -6.22 11.31
C ALA A 246 26.21 -6.31 10.01
N ALA A 247 26.55 -5.46 9.04
CA ALA A 247 26.01 -5.51 7.68
C ALA A 247 27.17 -5.75 6.69
N THR A 248 27.26 -6.95 6.13
CA THR A 248 28.31 -7.37 5.20
C THR A 248 27.85 -8.54 4.33
N LYS A 249 28.49 -8.81 3.19
CA LYS A 249 28.23 -10.03 2.43
C LYS A 249 29.02 -11.23 2.96
N SER A 250 30.05 -10.97 3.76
CA SER A 250 30.91 -12.01 4.32
C SER A 250 30.15 -12.89 5.32
N ASN A 251 30.57 -14.16 5.42
CA ASN A 251 30.13 -15.12 6.42
C ASN A 251 30.90 -15.01 7.76
N THR A 252 31.97 -14.20 7.78
CA THR A 252 32.89 -14.04 8.94
C THR A 252 32.18 -13.75 10.26
N PRO A 253 31.13 -12.91 10.35
CA PRO A 253 30.43 -12.69 11.61
C PRO A 253 29.77 -13.96 12.20
N VAL A 254 29.22 -14.83 11.35
CA VAL A 254 28.55 -16.08 11.78
C VAL A 254 29.58 -17.11 12.27
N GLU A 255 30.71 -17.19 11.60
CA GLU A 255 31.83 -18.06 12.00
C GLU A 255 32.49 -17.59 13.29
N LEU A 256 32.77 -16.27 13.39
CA LEU A 256 33.33 -15.68 14.60
C LEU A 256 32.40 -15.88 15.79
N ALA A 257 31.09 -15.71 15.60
CA ALA A 257 30.09 -15.94 16.64
C ALA A 257 30.18 -17.36 17.21
N ALA A 258 30.36 -18.38 16.35
CA ALA A 258 30.49 -19.77 16.78
C ALA A 258 31.73 -20.00 17.66
N ARG A 259 32.86 -19.38 17.28
CA ARG A 259 34.14 -19.54 17.99
C ARG A 259 34.14 -18.87 19.36
N ILE A 260 33.58 -17.66 19.46
CA ILE A 260 33.57 -16.90 20.73
C ILE A 260 32.42 -17.27 21.68
N ALA A 261 31.40 -17.97 21.18
CA ALA A 261 30.28 -18.46 21.98
C ALA A 261 30.71 -19.58 22.95
N ARG A 262 30.11 -19.62 24.13
CA ARG A 262 30.19 -20.78 25.03
C ARG A 262 29.35 -21.96 24.49
N ASP A 263 29.54 -23.13 25.09
CA ASP A 263 28.65 -24.28 24.87
C ASP A 263 27.19 -23.92 25.16
N ARG A 264 26.28 -24.33 24.26
CA ARG A 264 24.82 -24.08 24.26
C ARG A 264 24.42 -22.60 24.26
N ALA A 265 25.27 -21.70 23.75
CA ALA A 265 24.92 -20.29 23.60
C ALA A 265 23.94 -20.04 22.45
N LYS A 266 23.27 -18.90 22.49
CA LYS A 266 22.43 -18.40 21.39
C LYS A 266 23.20 -17.38 20.55
N VAL A 267 23.18 -17.56 19.24
CA VAL A 267 23.67 -16.60 18.25
C VAL A 267 22.46 -15.98 17.56
N VAL A 268 22.28 -14.66 17.74
CA VAL A 268 21.15 -13.92 17.19
C VAL A 268 21.63 -12.96 16.12
N MET A 269 21.12 -13.11 14.91
CA MET A 269 21.41 -12.22 13.79
C MET A 269 20.32 -11.15 13.65
N VAL A 270 20.72 -9.89 13.77
CA VAL A 270 19.89 -8.70 13.55
C VAL A 270 20.28 -7.97 12.26
N GLY A 271 21.58 -7.90 11.98
CA GLY A 271 22.11 -7.31 10.75
C GLY A 271 21.92 -8.21 9.53
N VAL A 272 22.58 -7.84 8.43
CA VAL A 272 22.55 -8.60 7.17
C VAL A 272 23.96 -9.13 6.91
N THR A 273 24.19 -10.42 7.11
CA THR A 273 25.48 -11.10 6.91
C THR A 273 25.30 -12.39 6.10
N GLY A 274 26.40 -13.03 5.69
CA GLY A 274 26.34 -14.38 5.13
C GLY A 274 25.67 -15.34 6.11
N MET A 275 24.94 -16.32 5.59
CA MET A 275 24.17 -17.30 6.38
C MET A 275 24.63 -18.74 6.14
N ASP A 276 25.90 -18.93 5.78
CA ASP A 276 26.50 -20.26 5.63
C ASP A 276 26.95 -20.75 7.00
N ILE A 277 26.05 -21.42 7.73
CA ILE A 277 26.29 -21.81 9.12
C ILE A 277 27.36 -22.93 9.17
N PRO A 278 28.53 -22.71 9.80
CA PRO A 278 29.58 -23.72 9.86
C PRO A 278 29.13 -24.87 10.78
N ARG A 279 28.61 -25.93 10.16
CA ARG A 279 27.93 -27.03 10.86
C ARG A 279 28.76 -27.60 12.01
N ASN A 280 30.05 -27.84 11.82
CA ASN A 280 30.88 -28.47 12.84
C ASN A 280 30.98 -27.59 14.09
N ASP A 281 31.28 -26.30 13.95
CA ASP A 281 31.42 -25.38 15.09
C ASP A 281 30.11 -25.23 15.87
N TYR A 282 28.98 -25.13 15.17
CA TYR A 282 27.67 -25.04 15.81
C TYR A 282 27.23 -26.37 16.43
N TYR A 283 27.52 -27.50 15.78
CA TYR A 283 27.18 -28.84 16.27
C TYR A 283 27.97 -29.20 17.54
N HIS A 284 29.29 -28.96 17.55
CA HIS A 284 30.14 -29.31 18.68
C HIS A 284 29.79 -28.57 19.98
N LYS A 285 29.22 -27.36 19.87
CA LYS A 285 28.80 -26.53 20.99
C LYS A 285 27.28 -26.49 21.19
N GLU A 286 26.51 -27.29 20.43
CA GLU A 286 25.03 -27.23 20.41
C GLU A 286 24.45 -25.80 20.35
N LEU A 287 25.01 -24.96 19.48
CA LEU A 287 24.60 -23.55 19.37
C LEU A 287 23.23 -23.42 18.71
N THR A 288 22.43 -22.47 19.21
CA THR A 288 21.17 -22.08 18.58
C THR A 288 21.37 -20.83 17.74
N PHE A 289 21.02 -20.87 16.45
CA PHE A 289 21.06 -19.71 15.57
C PHE A 289 19.65 -19.15 15.33
N ILE A 290 19.47 -17.84 15.55
CA ILE A 290 18.16 -17.17 15.44
C ILE A 290 18.30 -15.96 14.52
N VAL A 291 17.39 -15.84 13.54
CA VAL A 291 17.24 -14.62 12.73
C VAL A 291 16.19 -13.73 13.39
N SER A 292 16.59 -12.54 13.83
CA SER A 292 15.73 -11.62 14.54
C SER A 292 14.76 -10.90 13.58
N ARG A 293 13.47 -10.90 13.93
CA ARG A 293 12.43 -10.23 13.16
C ARG A 293 12.36 -8.74 13.52
N SER A 294 13.10 -7.90 12.80
CA SER A 294 13.03 -6.43 12.88
C SER A 294 12.80 -5.92 14.32
N TYR A 295 11.76 -5.12 14.57
CA TYR A 295 11.37 -4.64 15.91
C TYR A 295 10.28 -5.49 16.59
N GLY A 296 10.01 -6.72 16.11
CA GLY A 296 9.29 -7.75 16.86
C GLY A 296 8.01 -8.33 16.23
N PRO A 297 7.26 -9.15 16.99
CA PRO A 297 5.92 -9.62 16.65
C PRO A 297 4.95 -8.47 16.31
N GLY A 298 4.11 -8.66 15.29
CA GLY A 298 3.34 -7.59 14.63
C GLY A 298 3.90 -7.29 13.24
N ARG A 299 5.21 -7.41 13.03
CA ARG A 299 5.82 -7.20 11.71
C ARG A 299 5.21 -8.14 10.68
N TYR A 300 4.83 -7.57 9.53
CA TYR A 300 4.26 -8.29 8.39
C TYR A 300 2.86 -8.86 8.65
N ASP A 301 2.18 -8.43 9.70
CA ASP A 301 0.78 -8.75 9.97
C ASP A 301 -0.09 -7.50 9.72
N PRO A 302 -0.84 -7.42 8.61
CA PRO A 302 -1.71 -6.28 8.31
C PRO A 302 -2.81 -6.06 9.35
N GLN A 303 -3.24 -7.09 10.08
CA GLN A 303 -4.23 -6.93 11.15
C GLN A 303 -3.63 -6.10 12.29
N PHE A 304 -2.36 -6.31 12.60
CA PHE A 304 -1.64 -5.52 13.58
C PHE A 304 -1.24 -4.14 13.01
N GLU A 305 -0.46 -4.13 11.92
CA GLU A 305 0.19 -2.91 11.40
C GLU A 305 -0.79 -1.92 10.80
N GLU A 306 -1.83 -2.38 10.09
CA GLU A 306 -2.75 -1.49 9.36
C GLU A 306 -4.10 -1.32 10.05
N ARG A 307 -4.65 -2.40 10.62
CA ARG A 307 -5.99 -2.38 11.26
C ARG A 307 -5.94 -2.06 12.75
N GLY A 308 -4.76 -2.07 13.37
CA GLY A 308 -4.62 -1.78 14.79
C GLY A 308 -5.23 -2.85 15.71
N HIS A 309 -5.31 -4.11 15.26
CA HIS A 309 -5.70 -5.25 16.06
C HIS A 309 -4.47 -5.82 16.80
N ASP A 310 -4.42 -5.58 18.11
CA ASP A 310 -3.29 -5.99 18.94
C ASP A 310 -3.41 -7.48 19.35
N TYR A 311 -2.28 -8.11 19.68
CA TYR A 311 -2.24 -9.44 20.24
C TYR A 311 -2.55 -9.40 21.74
N PRO A 312 -3.29 -10.40 22.26
CA PRO A 312 -3.51 -10.53 23.70
C PRO A 312 -2.18 -10.56 24.47
N ILE A 313 -2.05 -9.66 25.45
CA ILE A 313 -0.80 -9.42 26.19
C ILE A 313 -0.22 -10.69 26.85
N GLY A 314 -1.08 -11.62 27.28
CA GLY A 314 -0.67 -12.88 27.90
C GLY A 314 -0.06 -13.90 26.94
N TYR A 315 -0.28 -13.75 25.63
CA TYR A 315 0.25 -14.67 24.61
C TYR A 315 1.46 -14.07 23.89
N VAL A 316 1.43 -12.77 23.60
CA VAL A 316 2.52 -12.06 22.94
C VAL A 316 2.89 -10.84 23.77
N ARG A 317 3.78 -11.01 24.75
CA ARG A 317 4.16 -9.90 25.66
C ARG A 317 4.78 -8.72 24.93
N TRP A 318 5.57 -9.01 23.90
CA TRP A 318 6.43 -8.04 23.24
C TRP A 318 6.08 -7.94 21.77
N THR A 319 5.35 -6.88 21.42
CA THR A 319 5.03 -6.51 20.04
C THR A 319 5.95 -5.38 19.58
N GLU A 320 5.85 -5.02 18.30
CA GLU A 320 6.51 -3.83 17.75
C GLU A 320 6.24 -2.57 18.57
N GLN A 321 4.97 -2.30 18.90
CA GLN A 321 4.58 -1.17 19.73
C GLN A 321 5.20 -1.24 21.13
N ARG A 322 5.10 -2.39 21.79
CA ARG A 322 5.59 -2.55 23.17
C ARG A 322 7.12 -2.53 23.24
N ASN A 323 7.80 -2.80 22.13
CA ASN A 323 9.23 -2.56 21.98
C ASN A 323 9.55 -1.06 21.93
N LEU A 324 8.75 -0.26 21.20
CA LEU A 324 8.90 1.20 21.18
C LEU A 324 8.69 1.76 22.58
N GLU A 325 7.59 1.39 23.24
CA GLU A 325 7.27 1.80 24.62
C GLU A 325 8.43 1.48 25.57
N ALA A 326 8.90 0.23 25.57
CA ALA A 326 10.00 -0.18 26.45
C ALA A 326 11.30 0.60 26.18
N PHE A 327 11.61 0.94 24.93
CA PHE A 327 12.77 1.76 24.62
C PHE A 327 12.61 3.20 25.13
N LEU A 328 11.42 3.78 24.96
CA LEU A 328 11.10 5.13 25.43
C LEU A 328 11.12 5.22 26.95
N ASP A 329 10.62 4.20 27.65
CA ASP A 329 10.68 4.11 29.12
C ASP A 329 12.13 4.11 29.62
N LEU A 330 13.03 3.40 28.94
CA LEU A 330 14.47 3.41 29.27
C LEU A 330 15.14 4.77 29.00
N CYS A 331 14.65 5.52 28.00
CA CYS A 331 15.08 6.91 27.79
C CYS A 331 14.55 7.82 28.90
N ALA A 332 13.30 7.65 29.32
CA ALA A 332 12.66 8.42 30.38
C ALA A 332 13.36 8.21 31.74
N LEU A 333 13.80 6.99 32.01
CA LEU A 333 14.62 6.64 33.18
C LEU A 333 16.04 7.24 33.13
N GLY A 334 16.46 7.81 32.01
CA GLY A 334 17.81 8.39 31.83
C GLY A 334 18.92 7.35 31.80
N VAL A 335 18.60 6.07 31.58
CA VAL A 335 19.61 4.99 31.48
C VAL A 335 20.10 4.77 30.06
N ILE A 336 19.34 5.22 29.05
CA ILE A 336 19.71 5.19 27.64
C ILE A 336 19.67 6.61 27.07
N HIS A 337 20.74 7.02 26.39
CA HIS A 337 20.93 8.34 25.80
C HIS A 337 21.25 8.23 24.30
N PRO A 338 20.27 7.87 23.46
CA PRO A 338 20.52 7.60 22.05
C PRO A 338 20.91 8.86 21.26
N GLU A 339 20.53 10.06 21.72
CA GLU A 339 20.89 11.35 21.11
C GLU A 339 22.40 11.59 21.07
N LYS A 340 23.17 10.94 21.95
CA LYS A 340 24.65 10.98 21.94
C LYS A 340 25.24 10.26 20.74
N LEU A 341 24.47 9.39 20.06
CA LEU A 341 24.88 8.70 18.84
C LEU A 341 24.61 9.54 17.58
N THR A 342 23.92 10.67 17.70
CA THR A 342 23.66 11.57 16.58
C THR A 342 24.91 12.35 16.22
N THR A 343 25.47 12.08 15.04
CA THR A 343 26.65 12.78 14.51
C THR A 343 26.26 13.97 13.65
N HIS A 344 25.13 13.90 12.92
CA HIS A 344 24.71 14.93 11.99
C HIS A 344 23.23 15.25 12.11
N ARG A 345 22.89 16.52 11.87
CA ARG A 345 21.52 17.05 11.87
C ARG A 345 21.32 17.91 10.64
N PHE A 346 20.31 17.61 9.83
CA PHE A 346 19.97 18.37 8.62
C PHE A 346 18.52 18.85 8.71
N PRO A 347 18.17 20.03 8.20
CA PRO A 347 16.77 20.35 7.92
C PRO A 347 16.25 19.43 6.81
N ILE A 348 14.95 19.10 6.81
CA ILE A 348 14.32 18.27 5.76
C ILE A 348 14.56 18.80 4.34
N ALA A 349 14.68 20.12 4.18
CA ALA A 349 14.98 20.75 2.89
C ALA A 349 16.35 20.35 2.32
N ASP A 350 17.30 20.01 3.20
CA ASP A 350 18.67 19.60 2.86
C ASP A 350 18.85 18.07 2.92
N ALA A 351 17.77 17.29 2.99
CA ALA A 351 17.89 15.83 3.10
C ALA A 351 18.74 15.20 1.99
N VAL A 352 18.73 15.75 0.77
CA VAL A 352 19.60 15.29 -0.33
C VAL A 352 21.08 15.31 0.07
N LYS A 353 21.55 16.37 0.73
CA LYS A 353 22.94 16.49 1.20
C LYS A 353 23.28 15.42 2.24
N ALA A 354 22.32 15.08 3.09
CA ALA A 354 22.49 14.01 4.08
C ALA A 354 22.72 12.66 3.40
N TYR A 355 21.93 12.32 2.37
CA TYR A 355 22.14 11.09 1.60
C TYR A 355 23.43 11.11 0.78
N GLU A 356 23.79 12.25 0.19
CA GLU A 356 25.08 12.40 -0.51
C GLU A 356 26.27 12.13 0.41
N MET A 357 26.27 12.68 1.63
CA MET A 357 27.29 12.37 2.64
C MET A 357 27.32 10.88 3.00
N ILE A 358 26.16 10.26 3.23
CA ILE A 358 26.04 8.84 3.58
C ILE A 358 26.60 7.94 2.47
N LEU A 359 26.33 8.28 1.21
CA LEU A 359 26.72 7.51 0.03
C LEU A 359 28.20 7.71 -0.33
N ASP A 360 28.72 8.94 -0.23
CA ASP A 360 30.14 9.23 -0.47
C ASP A 360 31.04 8.58 0.58
N GLY A 361 30.57 8.50 1.83
CA GLY A 361 31.22 7.75 2.90
C GLY A 361 32.58 8.32 3.36
N LYS A 362 32.96 9.52 2.91
CA LYS A 362 34.20 10.19 3.31
C LYS A 362 34.16 10.72 4.74
N GLU A 363 32.98 11.15 5.18
CA GLU A 363 32.77 11.68 6.53
C GLU A 363 32.23 10.59 7.47
N PRO A 364 32.81 10.38 8.67
CA PRO A 364 32.30 9.41 9.62
C PRO A 364 30.91 9.81 10.14
N TYR A 365 29.92 8.92 10.04
CA TYR A 365 28.58 9.11 10.58
C TYR A 365 28.12 7.90 11.41
N LEU A 366 27.15 8.13 12.31
CA LEU A 366 26.47 7.06 13.03
C LEU A 366 24.95 7.26 13.01
N GLY A 367 24.44 8.23 13.76
CA GLY A 367 23.05 8.68 13.68
C GLY A 367 22.94 9.98 12.88
N VAL A 368 22.06 10.00 11.86
CA VAL A 368 21.79 11.19 11.05
C VAL A 368 20.31 11.55 11.21
N VAL A 369 20.03 12.73 11.73
CA VAL A 369 18.66 13.18 12.03
C VAL A 369 18.24 14.26 11.04
N LEU A 370 17.01 14.15 10.54
CA LEU A 370 16.32 15.22 9.82
C LEU A 370 15.42 15.99 10.79
N LYS A 371 15.53 17.32 10.79
CA LYS A 371 14.69 18.24 11.56
C LYS A 371 13.64 18.88 10.66
N TYR A 372 12.47 19.11 11.25
CA TYR A 372 11.32 19.68 10.57
C TYR A 372 10.97 21.05 11.17
N PRO A 373 10.28 21.91 10.40
CA PRO A 373 9.87 23.22 10.89
C PRO A 373 8.83 23.11 12.02
N SER A 374 8.87 24.03 12.98
CA SER A 374 7.98 24.06 14.15
C SER A 374 6.51 24.29 13.79
N GLU A 375 5.61 23.96 14.72
CA GLU A 375 4.14 24.10 14.57
C GLU A 375 3.68 25.53 14.29
N GLU A 376 4.41 26.54 14.78
CA GLU A 376 4.14 27.97 14.58
C GLU A 376 4.32 28.43 13.12
N GLN A 377 4.91 27.59 12.27
CA GLN A 377 5.02 27.84 10.83
C GLN A 377 3.81 27.25 10.09
N THR A 378 3.32 27.99 9.08
CA THR A 378 2.12 27.78 8.27
C THR A 378 1.66 26.31 8.20
N PRO A 379 0.38 25.99 8.48
CA PRO A 379 -0.11 24.62 8.42
C PRO A 379 0.22 24.00 7.05
N PRO A 380 0.71 22.75 7.03
CA PRO A 380 1.14 22.13 5.80
C PRO A 380 -0.03 22.06 4.82
N ALA A 381 0.18 22.57 3.60
CA ALA A 381 -0.87 22.75 2.61
C ALA A 381 -1.55 21.41 2.25
N SER A 382 -2.88 21.42 2.30
CA SER A 382 -3.75 20.32 1.86
C SER A 382 -3.73 20.11 0.35
N SER A 383 -3.29 21.13 -0.42
CA SER A 383 -3.08 21.09 -1.87
C SER A 383 -1.69 21.52 -2.31
N VAL A 384 -1.28 21.03 -3.48
CA VAL A 384 -0.07 21.43 -4.19
C VAL A 384 -0.42 21.70 -5.66
N VAL A 385 -0.08 22.91 -6.12
CA VAL A 385 -0.19 23.32 -7.52
C VAL A 385 0.90 22.61 -8.33
N LEU A 386 0.49 21.87 -9.37
CA LEU A 386 1.41 21.10 -10.22
C LEU A 386 1.72 21.81 -11.54
N ARG A 387 0.76 22.58 -12.04
CA ARG A 387 0.94 23.50 -13.17
C ARG A 387 0.60 24.89 -12.69
N SER A 388 1.57 25.81 -12.77
CA SER A 388 1.25 27.24 -12.64
C SER A 388 0.18 27.53 -13.67
N ALA A 389 -1.00 27.95 -13.26
CA ALA A 389 -2.00 28.47 -14.18
C ALA A 389 -1.31 29.61 -14.94
N SER A 390 -0.95 29.39 -16.19
CA SER A 390 -0.62 30.46 -17.12
C SER A 390 -1.94 31.18 -17.39
N SER A 391 -2.37 31.99 -16.41
CA SER A 391 -3.70 32.58 -16.27
C SER A 391 -4.83 31.53 -16.23
N PRO A 392 -5.90 31.72 -15.43
CA PRO A 392 -7.12 30.96 -15.66
C PRO A 392 -7.58 31.27 -17.10
N PRO A 393 -8.07 30.30 -17.89
CA PRO A 393 -9.02 30.67 -18.93
C PRO A 393 -10.17 31.34 -18.17
N SER A 394 -10.27 32.66 -18.24
CA SER A 394 -11.33 33.45 -17.60
C SER A 394 -12.71 33.19 -18.23
N VAL A 395 -12.77 32.25 -19.19
CA VAL A 395 -13.96 31.73 -19.82
C VAL A 395 -13.65 30.27 -20.17
N PRO A 396 -14.54 29.29 -19.88
CA PRO A 396 -14.41 27.94 -20.39
C PRO A 396 -14.16 27.98 -21.89
N VAL A 397 -13.06 27.39 -22.38
CA VAL A 397 -12.89 27.24 -23.83
C VAL A 397 -14.07 26.37 -24.28
N LYS A 398 -14.94 26.94 -25.10
CA LYS A 398 -16.18 26.28 -25.53
C LYS A 398 -15.83 24.91 -26.13
N GLY A 399 -16.21 23.83 -25.44
CA GLY A 399 -15.91 22.45 -25.84
C GLY A 399 -14.84 21.70 -25.03
N THR A 400 -14.26 22.30 -23.98
CA THR A 400 -13.39 21.57 -23.04
C THR A 400 -14.13 21.20 -21.74
N ILE A 401 -13.86 20.01 -21.20
CA ILE A 401 -14.44 19.48 -19.96
C ILE A 401 -13.36 19.36 -18.90
N GLY A 402 -13.56 20.05 -17.78
CA GLY A 402 -12.72 19.94 -16.62
C GLY A 402 -12.98 18.65 -15.84
N VAL A 403 -11.96 17.81 -15.70
CA VAL A 403 -12.05 16.52 -15.02
C VAL A 403 -11.15 16.47 -13.80
N SER A 404 -11.75 16.15 -12.66
CA SER A 404 -11.04 15.82 -11.41
C SER A 404 -11.14 14.34 -11.07
N PHE A 405 -10.22 13.84 -10.25
CA PHE A 405 -10.10 12.41 -9.94
C PHE A 405 -9.92 12.19 -8.44
N ILE A 406 -10.77 11.37 -7.83
CA ILE A 406 -10.69 10.94 -6.44
C ILE A 406 -10.43 9.44 -6.41
N GLY A 407 -9.25 9.05 -5.95
CA GLY A 407 -8.78 7.67 -6.00
C GLY A 407 -8.13 7.32 -7.33
N ALA A 408 -6.80 7.50 -7.43
CA ALA A 408 -6.04 7.07 -8.59
C ALA A 408 -5.21 5.81 -8.27
N GLY A 409 -5.89 4.70 -7.96
CA GLY A 409 -5.26 3.39 -7.75
C GLY A 409 -4.71 2.76 -9.04
N ASN A 410 -4.25 1.51 -8.97
CA ASN A 410 -3.69 0.81 -10.13
C ASN A 410 -4.67 0.71 -11.29
N PHE A 411 -5.93 0.38 -11.01
CA PHE A 411 -6.98 0.27 -12.03
C PHE A 411 -7.25 1.63 -12.70
N ALA A 412 -7.47 2.68 -11.90
CA ALA A 412 -7.68 4.03 -12.39
C ALA A 412 -6.52 4.53 -13.29
N ARG A 413 -5.26 4.31 -12.90
CA ARG A 413 -4.09 4.70 -13.72
C ARG A 413 -3.96 3.88 -15.00
N GLY A 414 -4.13 2.56 -14.89
CA GLY A 414 -3.93 1.62 -16.00
C GLY A 414 -5.05 1.63 -17.03
N VAL A 415 -6.27 1.97 -16.62
CA VAL A 415 -7.49 1.90 -17.46
C VAL A 415 -8.12 3.28 -17.62
N LEU A 416 -8.68 3.87 -16.56
CA LEU A 416 -9.51 5.08 -16.65
C LEU A 416 -8.73 6.30 -17.17
N LEU A 417 -7.64 6.69 -16.50
CA LEU A 417 -6.80 7.81 -16.89
C LEU A 417 -6.12 7.59 -18.25
N LYS A 418 -5.82 6.34 -18.60
CA LYS A 418 -5.24 6.00 -19.91
C LYS A 418 -6.24 6.26 -21.04
N ASN A 419 -7.48 5.82 -20.90
CA ASN A 419 -8.55 6.04 -21.89
C ASN A 419 -8.99 7.50 -21.92
N LEU A 420 -9.03 8.19 -20.77
CA LEU A 420 -9.33 9.61 -20.71
C LEU A 420 -8.28 10.45 -21.46
N LYS A 421 -7.00 10.07 -21.41
CA LYS A 421 -5.90 10.73 -22.13
C LYS A 421 -6.02 10.66 -23.66
N SER A 422 -6.72 9.65 -24.19
CA SER A 422 -6.99 9.56 -25.63
C SER A 422 -8.15 10.42 -26.12
N LEU A 423 -8.93 11.03 -25.21
CA LEU A 423 -10.04 11.89 -25.58
C LEU A 423 -9.59 13.35 -25.76
N PRO A 424 -10.03 14.03 -26.83
CA PRO A 424 -9.79 15.46 -26.99
C PRO A 424 -10.64 16.27 -26.01
N GLY A 425 -10.23 17.52 -25.73
CA GLY A 425 -11.04 18.45 -24.96
C GLY A 425 -11.10 18.17 -23.46
N ILE A 426 -10.23 17.32 -22.90
CA ILE A 426 -10.16 17.11 -21.45
C ILE A 426 -9.15 18.07 -20.82
N GLU A 427 -9.60 18.81 -19.80
CA GLU A 427 -8.74 19.59 -18.92
C GLU A 427 -8.60 18.89 -17.56
N TYR A 428 -7.41 18.41 -17.23
CA TYR A 428 -7.15 17.74 -15.95
C TYR A 428 -6.99 18.76 -14.81
N ARG A 429 -7.95 18.76 -13.87
CA ARG A 429 -8.10 19.73 -12.79
C ARG A 429 -7.42 19.27 -11.50
N GLY A 430 -8.17 18.68 -10.57
CA GLY A 430 -7.68 18.20 -9.28
C GLY A 430 -7.53 16.68 -9.21
N ILE A 431 -6.51 16.20 -8.53
CA ILE A 431 -6.33 14.77 -8.22
C ILE A 431 -6.12 14.53 -6.72
N LEU A 432 -6.89 13.60 -6.17
CA LEU A 432 -6.78 13.12 -4.80
C LEU A 432 -6.47 11.63 -4.79
N THR A 433 -5.48 11.25 -3.97
CA THR A 433 -5.18 9.84 -3.69
C THR A 433 -4.91 9.65 -2.20
N ALA A 434 -4.89 8.41 -1.73
CA ALA A 434 -4.66 8.10 -0.31
C ALA A 434 -3.33 8.64 0.26
N SER A 435 -2.30 8.84 -0.58
CA SER A 435 -1.03 9.45 -0.16
C SER A 435 -0.62 10.62 -1.07
N GLY A 436 -0.09 11.68 -0.48
CA GLY A 436 0.28 12.88 -1.23
C GLY A 436 1.31 12.62 -2.34
N GLN A 437 2.29 11.77 -2.08
CA GLN A 437 3.26 11.31 -3.08
C GLN A 437 2.57 10.74 -4.32
N SER A 438 1.60 9.84 -4.13
CA SER A 438 0.96 9.17 -5.25
C SER A 438 0.08 10.14 -6.05
N ALA A 439 -0.47 11.16 -5.38
CA ALA A 439 -1.20 12.25 -6.01
C ALA A 439 -0.29 13.14 -6.86
N VAL A 440 0.89 13.52 -6.36
CA VAL A 440 1.89 14.30 -7.14
C VAL A 440 2.41 13.50 -8.33
N SER A 441 2.76 12.23 -8.13
CA SER A 441 3.27 11.36 -9.20
C SER A 441 2.26 11.18 -10.33
N ALA A 442 1.00 10.84 -9.98
CA ALA A 442 -0.06 10.74 -10.97
C ALA A 442 -0.39 12.10 -11.60
N GLY A 443 -0.50 13.14 -10.77
CA GLY A 443 -0.82 14.49 -11.21
C GLY A 443 0.16 15.02 -12.25
N LYS A 444 1.48 14.88 -12.02
CA LYS A 444 2.52 15.25 -13.00
C LYS A 444 2.47 14.38 -14.26
N LYS A 445 2.28 13.06 -14.12
CA LYS A 445 2.27 12.12 -15.26
C LYS A 445 1.12 12.39 -16.23
N TYR A 446 -0.06 12.72 -15.73
CA TYR A 446 -1.27 12.94 -16.53
C TYR A 446 -1.57 14.43 -16.80
N GLY A 447 -0.86 15.34 -16.13
CA GLY A 447 -0.97 16.78 -16.36
C GLY A 447 -2.12 17.45 -15.61
N PHE A 448 -2.41 17.01 -14.37
CA PHE A 448 -3.38 17.69 -13.50
C PHE A 448 -2.89 19.09 -13.11
N ALA A 449 -3.81 20.02 -12.87
CA ALA A 449 -3.50 21.39 -12.44
C ALA A 449 -3.01 21.43 -10.99
N PHE A 450 -3.67 20.67 -10.11
CA PHE A 450 -3.30 20.55 -8.70
C PHE A 450 -3.54 19.13 -8.19
N CYS A 451 -2.93 18.82 -7.06
CA CYS A 451 -3.25 17.64 -6.27
C CYS A 451 -3.61 18.04 -4.85
N THR A 452 -4.48 17.28 -4.20
CA THR A 452 -5.02 17.60 -2.88
C THR A 452 -5.23 16.35 -2.03
N SER A 453 -5.44 16.59 -0.74
CA SER A 453 -5.85 15.61 0.27
C SER A 453 -7.29 15.79 0.75
N SER A 454 -7.99 16.81 0.26
CA SER A 454 -9.40 17.09 0.56
C SER A 454 -10.26 16.95 -0.70
N ALA A 455 -11.33 16.16 -0.60
CA ALA A 455 -12.28 16.02 -1.71
C ALA A 455 -13.09 17.30 -1.92
N GLU A 456 -13.30 18.06 -0.84
CA GLU A 456 -14.01 19.33 -0.83
C GLU A 456 -13.32 20.38 -1.72
N GLU A 457 -11.99 20.42 -1.76
CA GLU A 457 -11.25 21.29 -2.69
C GLU A 457 -11.49 20.93 -4.16
N ILE A 458 -11.67 19.65 -4.49
CA ILE A 458 -12.05 19.21 -5.84
C ILE A 458 -13.49 19.63 -6.15
N PHE A 459 -14.41 19.46 -5.19
CA PHE A 459 -15.81 19.82 -5.37
C PHE A 459 -16.01 21.33 -5.48
N ALA A 460 -15.19 22.13 -4.78
CA ALA A 460 -15.21 23.59 -4.82
C ALA A 460 -14.56 24.19 -6.07
N ASP A 461 -13.75 23.46 -6.84
CA ASP A 461 -13.12 23.97 -8.07
C ASP A 461 -14.20 24.28 -9.14
N PRO A 462 -14.44 25.55 -9.49
CA PRO A 462 -15.48 25.91 -10.46
C PRO A 462 -15.17 25.40 -11.87
N ALA A 463 -13.91 25.11 -12.17
CA ALA A 463 -13.49 24.58 -13.46
C ALA A 463 -13.48 23.04 -13.49
N THR A 464 -13.95 22.36 -12.44
CA THR A 464 -14.25 20.92 -12.49
C THR A 464 -15.70 20.73 -12.92
N ASP A 465 -15.95 20.09 -14.06
CA ASP A 465 -17.27 19.74 -14.57
C ASP A 465 -17.68 18.32 -14.16
N ALA A 466 -16.71 17.40 -14.16
CA ALA A 466 -16.90 15.99 -13.84
C ALA A 466 -15.85 15.46 -12.86
N VAL A 467 -16.28 14.57 -11.97
CA VAL A 467 -15.42 13.87 -11.01
C VAL A 467 -15.46 12.38 -11.26
N PHE A 468 -14.27 11.79 -11.42
CA PHE A 468 -14.09 10.34 -11.43
C PHE A 468 -13.77 9.86 -10.01
N ILE A 469 -14.54 8.90 -9.49
CA ILE A 469 -14.37 8.30 -8.17
C ILE A 469 -13.97 6.84 -8.36
N ALA A 470 -12.75 6.48 -7.98
CA ALA A 470 -12.24 5.11 -8.01
C ALA A 470 -11.51 4.77 -6.71
N THR A 471 -12.25 4.86 -5.61
CA THR A 471 -11.80 4.60 -4.23
C THR A 471 -12.17 3.17 -3.80
N ARG A 472 -12.14 2.90 -2.48
CA ARG A 472 -12.74 1.68 -1.93
C ARG A 472 -14.27 1.76 -1.99
N HIS A 473 -14.95 0.60 -1.99
CA HIS A 473 -16.40 0.52 -2.20
C HIS A 473 -17.16 1.29 -1.13
N SER A 474 -16.72 1.18 0.13
CA SER A 474 -17.31 1.85 1.28
C SER A 474 -17.38 3.38 1.16
N GLN A 475 -16.53 3.98 0.33
CA GLN A 475 -16.41 5.44 0.17
C GLN A 475 -17.23 6.00 -1.01
N HIS A 476 -17.74 5.14 -1.91
CA HIS A 476 -18.34 5.60 -3.16
C HIS A 476 -19.59 6.46 -2.95
N ALA A 477 -20.56 5.98 -2.18
CA ALA A 477 -21.84 6.67 -2.00
C ALA A 477 -21.69 8.08 -1.41
N ASP A 478 -20.90 8.24 -0.35
CA ASP A 478 -20.64 9.56 0.27
C ASP A 478 -19.99 10.55 -0.71
N LEU A 479 -18.97 10.10 -1.46
CA LEU A 479 -18.29 10.93 -2.44
C LEU A 479 -19.20 11.28 -3.63
N VAL A 480 -20.05 10.35 -4.08
CA VAL A 480 -21.04 10.58 -5.14
C VAL A 480 -22.04 11.65 -4.69
N VAL A 481 -22.61 11.51 -3.49
CA VAL A 481 -23.57 12.47 -2.92
C VAL A 481 -22.95 13.86 -2.83
N LYS A 482 -21.73 13.99 -2.28
CA LYS A 482 -21.03 15.27 -2.16
C LYS A 482 -20.75 15.91 -3.52
N ALA A 483 -20.32 15.12 -4.51
CA ALA A 483 -20.05 15.62 -5.86
C ALA A 483 -21.33 16.11 -6.57
N LEU A 484 -22.43 15.36 -6.47
CA LEU A 484 -23.73 15.73 -7.04
C LEU A 484 -24.28 17.00 -6.39
N ASN A 485 -24.21 17.10 -5.05
CA ASN A 485 -24.61 18.30 -4.31
C ASN A 485 -23.78 19.54 -4.68
N ALA A 486 -22.52 19.35 -5.07
CA ALA A 486 -21.65 20.41 -5.60
C ALA A 486 -21.88 20.72 -7.09
N GLY A 487 -22.91 20.12 -7.72
CA GLY A 487 -23.27 20.35 -9.11
C GLY A 487 -22.28 19.74 -10.12
N LYS A 488 -21.56 18.68 -9.73
CA LYS A 488 -20.59 17.99 -10.59
C LYS A 488 -21.20 16.72 -11.19
N ALA A 489 -20.89 16.43 -12.45
CA ALA A 489 -21.20 15.12 -13.02
C ALA A 489 -20.28 14.06 -12.43
N VAL A 490 -20.77 12.84 -12.23
CA VAL A 490 -20.04 11.80 -11.51
C VAL A 490 -19.85 10.55 -12.36
N PHE A 491 -18.61 10.12 -12.51
CA PHE A 491 -18.28 8.75 -12.91
C PHE A 491 -17.74 8.02 -11.68
N VAL A 492 -18.40 6.95 -11.24
CA VAL A 492 -17.97 6.17 -10.07
C VAL A 492 -17.69 4.73 -10.47
N GLU A 493 -16.54 4.20 -10.06
CA GLU A 493 -16.27 2.78 -10.20
C GLU A 493 -17.29 1.95 -9.41
N LYS A 494 -17.53 0.73 -9.88
CA LYS A 494 -18.51 -0.15 -9.24
C LYS A 494 -18.02 -0.62 -7.85
N PRO A 495 -18.91 -0.77 -6.85
CA PRO A 495 -20.37 -0.55 -6.90
C PRO A 495 -20.77 0.89 -6.58
N LEU A 496 -22.02 1.26 -6.89
CA LEU A 496 -22.56 2.57 -6.53
C LEU A 496 -22.69 2.76 -5.01
N ALA A 497 -23.13 1.72 -4.31
CA ALA A 497 -23.34 1.66 -2.87
C ALA A 497 -23.14 0.22 -2.37
N ILE A 498 -22.87 0.05 -1.08
CA ILE A 498 -22.71 -1.29 -0.47
C ILE A 498 -23.90 -1.74 0.39
N ASN A 499 -24.86 -0.86 0.64
CA ASN A 499 -26.10 -1.15 1.38
C ASN A 499 -27.25 -0.22 0.97
N MET A 500 -28.44 -0.50 1.48
CA MET A 500 -29.66 0.25 1.16
C MET A 500 -29.61 1.72 1.59
N ASP A 501 -29.08 2.01 2.78
CA ASP A 501 -29.02 3.39 3.28
C ASP A 501 -28.16 4.28 2.37
N GLN A 502 -27.00 3.77 1.95
CA GLN A 502 -26.13 4.45 1.00
C GLN A 502 -26.79 4.60 -0.38
N LEU A 503 -27.48 3.56 -0.86
CA LEU A 503 -28.17 3.60 -2.15
C LEU A 503 -29.27 4.66 -2.17
N GLU A 504 -30.01 4.77 -1.07
CA GLU A 504 -31.08 5.76 -0.91
C GLU A 504 -30.52 7.19 -0.87
N GLN A 505 -29.43 7.42 -0.15
CA GLN A 505 -28.74 8.72 -0.14
C GLN A 505 -28.32 9.15 -1.55
N VAL A 506 -27.76 8.22 -2.34
CA VAL A 506 -27.39 8.49 -3.73
C VAL A 506 -28.63 8.79 -4.58
N ARG A 507 -29.72 8.02 -4.42
CA ARG A 507 -30.98 8.23 -5.14
C ARG A 507 -31.52 9.65 -4.91
N GLU A 508 -31.57 10.09 -3.66
CA GLU A 508 -32.05 11.43 -3.31
C GLU A 508 -31.15 12.54 -3.88
N ALA A 509 -29.83 12.39 -3.76
CA ALA A 509 -28.88 13.39 -4.27
C ALA A 509 -28.94 13.49 -5.80
N ALA A 510 -29.02 12.36 -6.50
CA ALA A 510 -29.13 12.31 -7.95
C ALA A 510 -30.45 12.92 -8.45
N ALA A 511 -31.57 12.72 -7.73
CA ALA A 511 -32.85 13.32 -8.07
C ALA A 511 -32.88 14.84 -7.91
N LYS A 512 -32.09 15.40 -6.97
CA LYS A 512 -32.01 16.84 -6.70
C LYS A 512 -30.96 17.55 -7.57
N SER A 513 -30.03 16.81 -8.16
CA SER A 513 -28.91 17.34 -8.93
C SER A 513 -29.30 17.68 -10.37
N SER A 514 -28.71 18.75 -10.93
CA SER A 514 -28.80 19.08 -12.35
C SER A 514 -27.79 18.28 -13.21
N ARG A 515 -26.92 17.50 -12.58
CA ARG A 515 -25.94 16.61 -13.22
C ARG A 515 -26.23 15.15 -12.89
N GLY A 516 -25.82 14.25 -13.79
CA GLY A 516 -26.01 12.81 -13.62
C GLY A 516 -24.81 12.08 -13.01
N VAL A 517 -25.10 10.86 -12.55
CA VAL A 517 -24.11 9.86 -12.13
C VAL A 517 -24.08 8.71 -13.14
N MET A 518 -22.89 8.18 -13.40
CA MET A 518 -22.64 6.98 -14.16
C MET A 518 -21.76 6.03 -13.35
N VAL A 519 -22.14 4.75 -13.30
CA VAL A 519 -21.32 3.70 -12.71
C VAL A 519 -20.46 3.04 -13.78
N GLY A 520 -19.26 2.60 -13.42
CA GLY A 520 -18.29 1.87 -14.26
C GLY A 520 -18.75 0.48 -14.76
N PHE A 521 -19.97 0.38 -15.27
CA PHE A 521 -20.55 -0.82 -15.86
C PHE A 521 -20.10 -1.00 -17.33
N ASN A 522 -18.80 -1.18 -17.53
CA ASN A 522 -18.20 -1.12 -18.85
C ASN A 522 -18.71 -2.14 -19.89
N ARG A 523 -19.27 -3.30 -19.47
CA ARG A 523 -19.60 -4.41 -20.41
C ARG A 523 -20.61 -4.04 -21.47
N ARG A 524 -21.62 -3.25 -21.12
CA ARG A 524 -22.66 -2.81 -22.08
C ARG A 524 -22.09 -1.97 -23.22
N PHE A 525 -20.90 -1.37 -23.04
CA PHE A 525 -20.23 -0.57 -24.05
C PHE A 525 -19.24 -1.37 -24.90
N ALA A 526 -19.02 -2.66 -24.60
CA ALA A 526 -18.11 -3.48 -25.38
C ALA A 526 -18.68 -3.73 -26.80
N PRO A 527 -17.86 -3.65 -27.86
CA PRO A 527 -18.36 -3.81 -29.24
C PRO A 527 -19.13 -5.12 -29.48
N MET A 528 -18.63 -6.23 -28.94
CA MET A 528 -19.30 -7.54 -29.04
C MET A 528 -20.59 -7.61 -28.21
N ALA A 529 -20.65 -6.92 -27.07
CA ALA A 529 -21.89 -6.82 -26.29
C ALA A 529 -22.95 -5.99 -26.99
N VAL A 530 -22.57 -4.87 -27.59
CA VAL A 530 -23.47 -4.04 -28.41
C VAL A 530 -24.00 -4.83 -29.61
N ALA A 531 -23.14 -5.60 -30.29
CA ALA A 531 -23.55 -6.49 -31.37
C ALA A 531 -24.52 -7.60 -30.89
N LEU A 532 -24.25 -8.20 -29.72
CA LEU A 532 -25.13 -9.18 -29.10
C LEU A 532 -26.50 -8.57 -28.76
N LYS A 533 -26.54 -7.40 -28.12
CA LYS A 533 -27.80 -6.68 -27.83
C LYS A 533 -28.59 -6.39 -29.10
N LYS A 534 -27.92 -5.90 -30.15
CA LYS A 534 -28.54 -5.61 -31.44
C LYS A 534 -29.18 -6.85 -32.10
N HIS A 535 -28.58 -8.03 -31.91
CA HIS A 535 -29.11 -9.30 -32.43
C HIS A 535 -30.47 -9.66 -31.82
N PHE A 536 -30.75 -9.22 -30.60
CA PHE A 536 -31.98 -9.49 -29.85
C PHE A 536 -32.91 -8.27 -29.73
N THR A 537 -32.66 -7.18 -30.46
CA THR A 537 -33.53 -6.00 -30.45
C THR A 537 -34.97 -6.37 -30.84
N GLY A 538 -35.93 -6.04 -29.95
CA GLY A 538 -37.35 -6.34 -30.13
C GLY A 538 -37.74 -7.79 -29.85
N ILE A 539 -36.84 -8.63 -29.31
CA ILE A 539 -37.10 -10.04 -29.00
C ILE A 539 -37.13 -10.23 -27.48
N HIS A 540 -38.31 -10.56 -26.97
CA HIS A 540 -38.54 -10.91 -25.56
C HIS A 540 -39.62 -12.01 -25.47
N PRO A 541 -39.62 -12.84 -24.41
CA PRO A 541 -38.61 -12.90 -23.34
C PRO A 541 -37.28 -13.53 -23.81
N LEU A 542 -36.20 -13.24 -23.09
CA LEU A 542 -34.89 -13.86 -23.28
C LEU A 542 -34.57 -14.83 -22.12
N SER A 543 -33.87 -15.92 -22.44
CA SER A 543 -33.15 -16.75 -21.45
C SER A 543 -31.66 -16.44 -21.57
N VAL A 544 -31.03 -16.01 -20.47
CA VAL A 544 -29.61 -15.65 -20.44
C VAL A 544 -28.88 -16.48 -19.40
N HIS A 545 -27.78 -17.11 -19.78
CA HIS A 545 -26.85 -17.76 -18.87
C HIS A 545 -25.51 -17.05 -18.90
N TYR A 546 -25.03 -16.60 -17.74
CA TYR A 546 -23.72 -15.97 -17.59
C TYR A 546 -22.88 -16.77 -16.60
N ARG A 547 -21.77 -17.34 -17.06
CA ARG A 547 -20.76 -17.95 -16.20
C ARG A 547 -19.58 -17.01 -15.99
N VAL A 548 -19.20 -16.82 -14.74
CA VAL A 548 -18.05 -16.03 -14.31
C VAL A 548 -17.14 -16.89 -13.43
N ASN A 549 -15.96 -17.22 -13.93
CA ASN A 549 -14.88 -17.86 -13.18
C ASN A 549 -13.90 -16.80 -12.67
N ALA A 550 -14.24 -16.17 -11.56
CA ALA A 550 -13.55 -15.01 -11.03
C ALA A 550 -12.19 -15.33 -10.37
N GLY A 551 -11.94 -16.62 -10.07
CA GLY A 551 -10.74 -17.10 -9.41
C GLY A 551 -10.64 -16.70 -7.93
N THR A 552 -9.71 -17.30 -7.19
CA THR A 552 -9.50 -17.02 -5.77
C THR A 552 -8.71 -15.73 -5.54
N ILE A 553 -9.06 -15.01 -4.47
CA ILE A 553 -8.29 -13.88 -3.94
C ILE A 553 -7.69 -14.27 -2.58
N PRO A 554 -6.53 -13.70 -2.19
CA PRO A 554 -5.99 -13.91 -0.85
C PRO A 554 -6.97 -13.43 0.23
N ALA A 555 -7.00 -14.10 1.38
CA ALA A 555 -7.93 -13.79 2.47
C ALA A 555 -7.72 -12.39 3.06
N GLU A 556 -6.48 -11.89 2.98
CA GLU A 556 -6.06 -10.55 3.40
C GLU A 556 -6.44 -9.43 2.41
N HIS A 557 -7.01 -9.78 1.25
CA HIS A 557 -7.40 -8.78 0.25
C HIS A 557 -8.58 -7.93 0.77
N TRP A 558 -8.52 -6.61 0.59
CA TRP A 558 -9.49 -5.66 1.16
C TRP A 558 -10.96 -5.94 0.81
N VAL A 559 -11.23 -6.56 -0.35
CA VAL A 559 -12.60 -6.95 -0.77
C VAL A 559 -13.23 -8.00 0.15
N ALA A 560 -12.41 -8.80 0.84
CA ALA A 560 -12.90 -9.78 1.81
C ALA A 560 -13.35 -9.13 3.13
N ASP A 561 -13.09 -7.84 3.34
CA ASP A 561 -13.62 -7.09 4.46
C ASP A 561 -15.15 -6.95 4.30
N PRO A 562 -15.96 -7.39 5.28
CA PRO A 562 -17.41 -7.21 5.24
C PRO A 562 -17.84 -5.75 5.07
N ALA A 563 -17.03 -4.79 5.56
CA ALA A 563 -17.26 -3.36 5.39
C ALA A 563 -17.14 -2.88 3.93
N GLU A 564 -16.65 -3.72 3.01
CA GLU A 564 -16.47 -3.42 1.59
C GLU A 564 -17.50 -4.15 0.68
N GLY A 565 -18.47 -4.87 1.28
CA GLY A 565 -19.61 -5.48 0.59
C GLY A 565 -19.32 -6.81 -0.12
N GLY A 566 -18.08 -7.31 -0.10
CA GLY A 566 -17.71 -8.58 -0.74
C GLY A 566 -17.74 -8.55 -2.27
N ARG A 567 -17.60 -9.72 -2.90
CA ARG A 567 -17.44 -9.80 -4.36
C ARG A 567 -18.74 -9.72 -5.14
N ILE A 568 -19.87 -10.08 -4.56
CA ILE A 568 -21.16 -10.02 -5.28
C ILE A 568 -21.63 -8.57 -5.42
N VAL A 569 -21.63 -7.81 -4.33
CA VAL A 569 -21.87 -6.37 -4.38
C VAL A 569 -20.77 -5.68 -5.19
N GLY A 570 -19.51 -6.06 -4.96
CA GLY A 570 -18.36 -5.38 -5.55
C GLY A 570 -18.00 -5.72 -7.00
N GLU A 571 -18.30 -6.91 -7.52
CA GLU A 571 -18.01 -7.33 -8.91
C GLU A 571 -19.24 -7.95 -9.56
N GLY A 572 -20.03 -8.72 -8.82
CA GLY A 572 -21.27 -9.35 -9.29
C GLY A 572 -22.26 -8.38 -9.92
N CYS A 573 -22.39 -7.18 -9.34
CA CYS A 573 -23.23 -6.09 -9.88
C CYS A 573 -22.92 -5.74 -11.34
N HIS A 574 -21.68 -5.97 -11.81
CA HIS A 574 -21.29 -5.77 -13.21
C HIS A 574 -22.02 -6.69 -14.18
N PHE A 575 -22.33 -7.91 -13.73
CA PHE A 575 -23.02 -8.91 -14.53
C PHE A 575 -24.54 -8.76 -14.44
N LEU A 576 -25.04 -8.28 -13.30
CA LEU A 576 -26.45 -7.91 -13.15
C LEU A 576 -26.80 -6.71 -14.04
N ASP A 577 -25.91 -5.71 -14.13
CA ASP A 577 -26.02 -4.60 -15.08
C ASP A 577 -26.13 -5.13 -16.52
N PHE A 578 -25.29 -6.11 -16.85
CA PHE A 578 -25.25 -6.68 -18.18
C PHE A 578 -26.55 -7.40 -18.57
N PHE A 579 -27.21 -8.04 -17.60
CA PHE A 579 -28.54 -8.60 -17.80
C PHE A 579 -29.60 -7.52 -18.06
N ALA A 580 -29.61 -6.44 -17.27
CA ALA A 580 -30.51 -5.32 -17.51
C ALA A 580 -30.28 -4.71 -18.91
N PHE A 581 -29.01 -4.54 -19.31
CA PHE A 581 -28.65 -4.10 -20.65
C PHE A 581 -29.17 -5.04 -21.74
N LEU A 582 -28.96 -6.35 -21.63
CA LEU A 582 -29.41 -7.32 -22.65
C LEU A 582 -30.94 -7.40 -22.74
N THR A 583 -31.60 -7.48 -21.59
CA THR A 583 -33.05 -7.65 -21.50
C THR A 583 -33.84 -6.38 -21.75
N ASP A 584 -33.22 -5.19 -21.68
CA ASP A 584 -33.95 -3.90 -21.76
C ASP A 584 -35.04 -3.75 -20.70
N SER A 585 -34.81 -4.32 -19.52
CA SER A 585 -35.84 -4.43 -18.50
C SER A 585 -35.23 -4.38 -17.11
N GLU A 586 -36.07 -4.02 -16.14
CA GLU A 586 -35.69 -3.95 -14.74
C GLU A 586 -35.90 -5.31 -14.04
N PRO A 587 -35.00 -5.69 -13.12
CA PRO A 587 -35.15 -6.92 -12.35
C PRO A 587 -36.34 -6.81 -11.38
N VAL A 588 -37.14 -7.88 -11.31
CA VAL A 588 -38.33 -7.99 -10.45
C VAL A 588 -38.06 -8.86 -9.23
N SER A 589 -37.30 -9.95 -9.40
CA SER A 589 -36.89 -10.83 -8.31
C SER A 589 -35.48 -11.36 -8.53
N VAL A 590 -34.82 -11.72 -7.42
CA VAL A 590 -33.50 -12.36 -7.42
C VAL A 590 -33.51 -13.48 -6.38
N ASP A 591 -33.27 -14.72 -6.82
CA ASP A 591 -33.03 -15.86 -5.94
C ASP A 591 -31.53 -16.16 -5.90
N ARG A 592 -31.00 -16.44 -4.70
CA ARG A 592 -29.59 -16.72 -4.46
C ARG A 592 -29.40 -18.11 -3.85
N ILE A 593 -28.45 -18.86 -4.39
CA ILE A 593 -28.01 -20.15 -3.84
C ILE A 593 -26.49 -20.13 -3.72
N ALA A 594 -25.98 -20.23 -2.49
CA ALA A 594 -24.55 -20.40 -2.25
C ALA A 594 -24.13 -21.86 -2.48
N VAL A 595 -22.99 -22.07 -3.14
CA VAL A 595 -22.43 -23.40 -3.39
C VAL A 595 -21.86 -24.01 -2.11
N ASP A 596 -21.24 -23.17 -1.27
CA ASP A 596 -20.79 -23.50 0.08
C ASP A 596 -21.29 -22.42 1.04
N ARG A 597 -21.89 -22.82 2.17
CA ARG A 597 -22.37 -21.89 3.20
C ARG A 597 -21.23 -21.06 3.81
N ASN A 598 -19.99 -21.54 3.73
CA ASN A 598 -18.81 -20.84 4.22
C ASN A 598 -18.14 -19.95 3.15
N SER A 599 -18.55 -20.04 1.88
CA SER A 599 -18.04 -19.17 0.80
C SER A 599 -19.11 -18.16 0.38
N PRO A 600 -19.04 -16.90 0.84
CA PRO A 600 -20.02 -15.88 0.46
C PRO A 600 -19.94 -15.48 -1.02
N ASP A 601 -18.89 -15.91 -1.73
CA ASP A 601 -18.57 -15.48 -3.09
C ASP A 601 -18.98 -16.51 -4.17
N ASP A 602 -19.05 -17.81 -3.86
CA ASP A 602 -19.46 -18.84 -4.83
C ASP A 602 -20.98 -19.02 -4.84
N VAL A 603 -21.65 -18.42 -5.82
CA VAL A 603 -23.12 -18.32 -5.86
C VAL A 603 -23.71 -18.61 -7.24
N GLN A 604 -24.95 -19.07 -7.23
CA GLN A 604 -25.89 -19.07 -8.36
C GLN A 604 -26.95 -18.00 -8.08
N LEU A 605 -27.17 -17.09 -9.02
CA LEU A 605 -28.25 -16.10 -8.95
C LEU A 605 -29.23 -16.32 -10.09
N LEU A 606 -30.53 -16.36 -9.79
CA LEU A 606 -31.61 -16.40 -10.77
C LEU A 606 -32.40 -15.10 -10.69
N LEU A 607 -32.48 -14.37 -11.80
CA LEU A 607 -33.17 -13.09 -11.90
C LEU A 607 -34.36 -13.19 -12.85
N THR A 608 -35.49 -12.64 -12.46
CA THR A 608 -36.65 -12.45 -13.34
C THR A 608 -36.83 -10.97 -13.67
N TYR A 609 -37.28 -10.68 -14.89
CA TYR A 609 -37.42 -9.33 -15.41
C TYR A 609 -38.87 -9.01 -15.80
N ALA A 610 -39.23 -7.73 -15.79
CA ALA A 610 -40.61 -7.28 -16.04
C ALA A 610 -41.15 -7.69 -17.42
N ASN A 611 -40.28 -7.84 -18.42
CA ASN A 611 -40.64 -8.32 -19.75
C ASN A 611 -40.69 -9.87 -19.90
N GLY A 612 -40.63 -10.59 -18.78
CA GLY A 612 -40.66 -12.05 -18.72
C GLY A 612 -39.32 -12.73 -18.99
N SER A 613 -38.24 -11.98 -19.24
CA SER A 613 -36.90 -12.56 -19.39
C SER A 613 -36.41 -13.17 -18.08
N VAL A 614 -35.61 -14.23 -18.19
CA VAL A 614 -34.99 -14.92 -17.06
C VAL A 614 -33.49 -14.98 -17.28
N CYS A 615 -32.71 -14.59 -16.27
CA CYS A 615 -31.26 -14.56 -16.34
C CYS A 615 -30.64 -15.35 -15.19
N HIS A 616 -29.64 -16.15 -15.49
CA HIS A 616 -28.93 -16.98 -14.52
C HIS A 616 -27.44 -16.63 -14.51
N LEU A 617 -26.93 -16.20 -13.35
CA LEU A 617 -25.50 -15.98 -13.12
C LEU A 617 -24.92 -17.13 -12.30
N THR A 618 -23.94 -17.81 -12.86
CA THR A 618 -23.00 -18.65 -12.12
C THR A 618 -21.75 -17.84 -11.81
N TYR A 619 -21.54 -17.45 -10.56
CA TYR A 619 -20.32 -16.79 -10.11
C TYR A 619 -19.52 -17.76 -9.25
N THR A 620 -18.28 -18.06 -9.68
CA THR A 620 -17.41 -19.00 -8.96
C THR A 620 -15.96 -18.54 -8.88
N THR A 621 -15.31 -18.88 -7.77
CA THR A 621 -13.90 -18.60 -7.48
C THR A 621 -13.02 -19.83 -7.61
N THR A 622 -13.62 -21.03 -7.68
CA THR A 622 -12.92 -22.32 -7.60
C THR A 622 -12.57 -22.95 -8.95
N GLY A 623 -13.00 -22.32 -10.06
CA GLY A 623 -12.73 -22.82 -11.41
C GLY A 623 -11.26 -22.73 -11.83
N ALA A 624 -10.83 -23.64 -12.71
CA ALA A 624 -9.46 -23.66 -13.23
C ALA A 624 -9.12 -22.38 -14.00
N LYS A 625 -7.92 -21.81 -13.76
CA LYS A 625 -7.46 -20.56 -14.40
C LYS A 625 -7.32 -20.64 -15.93
N ALA A 626 -7.26 -21.84 -16.49
CA ALA A 626 -7.20 -22.07 -17.95
C ALA A 626 -8.56 -21.87 -18.63
N THR A 627 -9.66 -21.96 -17.89
CA THR A 627 -11.01 -21.74 -18.42
C THR A 627 -11.25 -20.25 -18.62
N SER A 628 -11.98 -19.88 -19.68
CA SER A 628 -12.38 -18.49 -19.92
C SER A 628 -13.07 -17.89 -18.71
N LYS A 629 -12.70 -16.65 -18.36
CA LYS A 629 -13.25 -15.97 -17.18
C LYS A 629 -14.75 -15.81 -17.32
N GLU A 630 -15.21 -15.40 -18.49
CA GLU A 630 -16.59 -14.96 -18.71
C GLU A 630 -17.18 -15.62 -19.94
N ARG A 631 -18.40 -16.13 -19.83
CA ARG A 631 -19.15 -16.69 -20.95
C ARG A 631 -20.62 -16.39 -20.80
N VAL A 632 -21.23 -15.82 -21.84
CA VAL A 632 -22.65 -15.48 -21.90
C VAL A 632 -23.31 -16.25 -23.03
N GLU A 633 -24.44 -16.87 -22.74
CA GLU A 633 -25.31 -17.55 -23.71
C GLU A 633 -26.71 -16.95 -23.62
N VAL A 634 -27.26 -16.51 -24.76
CA VAL A 634 -28.56 -15.84 -24.85
C VAL A 634 -29.44 -16.60 -25.83
N PHE A 635 -30.69 -16.84 -25.46
CA PHE A 635 -31.69 -17.52 -26.27
C PHE A 635 -33.01 -16.75 -26.28
N GLY A 636 -33.66 -16.65 -27.44
CA GLY A 636 -34.98 -16.02 -27.55
C GLY A 636 -35.42 -15.85 -29.00
N GLY A 637 -36.72 -15.97 -29.27
CA GLY A 637 -37.29 -15.74 -30.60
C GLY A 637 -36.66 -16.59 -31.73
N GLY A 638 -36.24 -17.82 -31.43
CA GLY A 638 -35.56 -18.70 -32.39
C GLY A 638 -34.10 -18.33 -32.71
N ARG A 639 -33.53 -17.38 -31.98
CA ARG A 639 -32.13 -16.94 -32.11
C ARG A 639 -31.30 -17.37 -30.92
N SER A 640 -30.00 -17.53 -31.13
CA SER A 640 -29.03 -17.74 -30.06
C SER A 640 -27.78 -16.88 -30.25
N GLY A 641 -27.15 -16.51 -29.14
CA GLY A 641 -25.89 -15.78 -29.14
C GLY A 641 -24.96 -16.29 -28.05
N ILE A 642 -23.67 -16.44 -28.38
CA ILE A 642 -22.63 -16.87 -27.43
C ILE A 642 -21.49 -15.87 -27.45
N LEU A 643 -21.26 -15.19 -26.33
CA LEU A 643 -20.13 -14.29 -26.11
C LEU A 643 -19.16 -14.95 -25.14
N ASP A 644 -17.94 -15.25 -25.60
CA ASP A 644 -16.90 -15.87 -24.78
C ASP A 644 -15.74 -14.89 -24.56
N ASP A 645 -15.62 -14.45 -23.31
CA ASP A 645 -14.60 -13.57 -22.74
C ASP A 645 -14.28 -12.33 -23.58
N TYR A 646 -15.25 -11.78 -24.32
CA TYR A 646 -15.05 -10.61 -25.19
C TYR A 646 -13.95 -10.83 -26.24
N ARG A 647 -13.67 -12.10 -26.55
CA ARG A 647 -12.71 -12.55 -27.56
C ARG A 647 -13.40 -13.20 -28.74
N SER A 648 -14.57 -13.79 -28.52
CA SER A 648 -15.40 -14.28 -29.61
C SER A 648 -16.88 -14.04 -29.36
N LEU A 649 -17.61 -13.81 -30.45
CA LEU A 649 -19.05 -13.69 -30.48
C LEU A 649 -19.59 -14.58 -31.61
N GLN A 650 -20.53 -15.45 -31.28
CA GLN A 650 -21.27 -16.28 -32.22
C GLN A 650 -22.74 -15.84 -32.19
N LEU A 651 -23.33 -15.58 -33.35
CA LEU A 651 -24.74 -15.19 -33.48
C LEU A 651 -25.42 -16.10 -34.50
N ASP A 652 -26.50 -16.74 -34.06
CA ASP A 652 -27.31 -17.64 -34.87
C ASP A 652 -28.74 -17.11 -34.98
N THR A 653 -29.29 -17.19 -36.18
CA THR A 653 -30.64 -16.76 -36.53
C THR A 653 -31.62 -17.91 -36.73
N GLY A 654 -31.18 -19.17 -36.58
CA GLY A 654 -31.94 -20.38 -36.92
C GLY A 654 -31.99 -20.67 -38.43
N SER A 655 -31.49 -19.76 -39.27
CA SER A 655 -31.17 -20.03 -40.68
C SER A 655 -29.73 -20.59 -40.78
N LYS A 656 -29.34 -21.28 -41.86
CA LYS A 656 -27.99 -21.88 -42.04
C LYS A 656 -26.79 -20.90 -41.89
N ARG A 657 -27.01 -19.63 -41.56
CA ARG A 657 -26.00 -18.57 -41.46
C ARG A 657 -25.70 -18.24 -39.99
N VAL A 658 -24.53 -18.69 -39.54
CA VAL A 658 -23.91 -18.30 -38.26
C VAL A 658 -22.91 -17.17 -38.51
N MET A 659 -23.03 -16.06 -37.78
CA MET A 659 -22.03 -14.99 -37.80
C MET A 659 -21.04 -15.19 -36.66
N ASN A 660 -19.74 -15.24 -36.98
CA ASN A 660 -18.66 -15.39 -36.02
C ASN A 660 -17.72 -14.18 -36.07
N GLN A 661 -17.55 -13.50 -34.93
CA GLN A 661 -16.54 -12.48 -34.74
C GLN A 661 -15.47 -13.03 -33.79
N LYS A 662 -14.19 -12.89 -34.13
CA LYS A 662 -13.07 -13.27 -33.26
C LYS A 662 -12.05 -12.13 -33.18
N ALA A 663 -11.60 -11.82 -31.97
CA ALA A 663 -10.54 -10.88 -31.67
C ALA A 663 -9.38 -11.63 -31.00
N TRP A 664 -8.39 -12.03 -31.80
CA TRP A 664 -7.29 -12.88 -31.33
C TRP A 664 -6.18 -12.12 -30.59
N LEU A 665 -6.07 -10.80 -30.82
CA LEU A 665 -4.97 -9.97 -30.32
C LEU A 665 -5.40 -8.93 -29.27
N SER A 666 -6.70 -8.75 -29.05
CA SER A 666 -7.22 -7.76 -28.12
C SER A 666 -8.52 -8.24 -27.48
N GLN A 667 -8.76 -7.76 -26.26
CA GLN A 667 -9.97 -8.02 -25.49
C GLN A 667 -10.56 -6.65 -25.10
N ASP A 668 -11.52 -6.17 -25.90
CA ASP A 668 -12.19 -4.91 -25.62
C ASP A 668 -13.44 -5.14 -24.78
N LYS A 669 -13.37 -4.72 -23.52
CA LYS A 669 -14.47 -4.83 -22.55
C LYS A 669 -15.32 -3.56 -22.48
N GLY A 670 -15.07 -2.54 -23.29
CA GLY A 670 -15.92 -1.35 -23.40
C GLY A 670 -15.48 -0.12 -22.61
N HIS A 671 -14.38 -0.16 -21.83
CA HIS A 671 -13.95 0.97 -20.99
C HIS A 671 -13.72 2.28 -21.78
N ALA A 672 -13.16 2.21 -22.99
CA ALA A 672 -12.91 3.41 -23.79
C ALA A 672 -14.21 4.04 -24.27
N ALA A 673 -15.16 3.23 -24.75
CA ALA A 673 -16.47 3.68 -25.22
C ALA A 673 -17.34 4.19 -24.05
N GLU A 674 -17.29 3.52 -22.91
CA GLU A 674 -17.92 3.94 -21.67
C GLU A 674 -17.51 5.36 -21.25
N ILE A 675 -16.20 5.60 -21.14
CA ILE A 675 -15.66 6.91 -20.73
C ILE A 675 -15.98 7.97 -21.79
N ALA A 676 -15.87 7.64 -23.08
CA ALA A 676 -16.20 8.57 -24.16
C ALA A 676 -17.66 9.03 -24.11
N GLN A 677 -18.60 8.09 -23.91
CA GLN A 677 -20.03 8.40 -23.81
C GLN A 677 -20.37 9.19 -22.54
N PHE A 678 -19.70 8.90 -21.41
CA PHE A 678 -19.81 9.72 -20.20
C PHE A 678 -19.40 11.17 -20.48
N ILE A 679 -18.20 11.38 -21.03
CA ILE A 679 -17.69 12.73 -21.34
C ILE A 679 -18.60 13.44 -22.34
N GLU A 680 -19.08 12.76 -23.37
CA GLU A 680 -20.01 13.33 -24.35
C GLU A 680 -21.31 13.78 -23.68
N ALA A 681 -21.89 12.95 -22.80
CA ALA A 681 -23.11 13.29 -22.06
C ALA A 681 -22.92 14.53 -21.19
N VAL A 682 -21.77 14.64 -20.49
CA VAL A 682 -21.42 15.83 -19.71
C VAL A 682 -21.26 17.06 -20.60
N ALA A 683 -20.51 16.95 -21.70
CA ALA A 683 -20.21 18.06 -22.59
C ALA A 683 -21.45 18.64 -23.28
N GLN A 684 -22.41 17.79 -23.60
CA GLN A 684 -23.64 18.16 -24.31
C GLN A 684 -24.84 18.33 -23.37
N ASN A 685 -24.62 18.17 -22.05
CA ASN A 685 -25.68 18.16 -21.03
C ASN A 685 -26.85 17.22 -21.37
N ARG A 686 -26.52 16.04 -21.91
CA ARG A 686 -27.48 14.97 -22.22
C ARG A 686 -27.70 14.06 -21.01
N PRO A 687 -28.80 13.29 -20.98
CA PRO A 687 -28.96 12.21 -20.00
C PRO A 687 -27.76 11.27 -20.01
N MET A 688 -27.42 10.71 -18.85
CA MET A 688 -26.33 9.74 -18.75
C MET A 688 -26.66 8.48 -19.55
N PRO A 689 -25.65 7.78 -20.12
CA PRO A 689 -25.87 6.58 -20.93
C PRO A 689 -26.57 5.41 -20.20
N ILE A 690 -26.57 5.44 -18.87
CA ILE A 690 -27.30 4.51 -18.02
C ILE A 690 -28.30 5.32 -17.20
N SER A 691 -29.58 4.94 -17.22
CA SER A 691 -30.61 5.63 -16.45
C SER A 691 -30.38 5.44 -14.96
N LEU A 692 -30.75 6.45 -14.16
CA LEU A 692 -30.66 6.35 -12.69
C LEU A 692 -31.45 5.15 -12.17
N GLU A 693 -32.64 4.91 -12.71
CA GLU A 693 -33.48 3.76 -12.33
C GLU A 693 -32.74 2.43 -12.52
N SER A 694 -32.12 2.22 -13.68
CA SER A 694 -31.34 1.01 -13.97
C SER A 694 -30.11 0.85 -13.05
N LEU A 695 -29.47 1.96 -12.68
CA LEU A 695 -28.37 1.94 -11.71
C LEU A 695 -28.84 1.53 -10.32
N ILE A 696 -29.97 2.08 -9.86
CA ILE A 696 -30.54 1.80 -8.53
C ILE A 696 -31.02 0.35 -8.46
N SER A 697 -31.80 -0.11 -9.44
CA SER A 697 -32.34 -1.47 -9.47
C SER A 697 -31.23 -2.53 -9.53
N THR A 698 -30.21 -2.31 -10.37
CA THR A 698 -29.06 -3.22 -10.51
C THR A 698 -28.24 -3.27 -9.24
N THR A 699 -28.01 -2.12 -8.61
CA THR A 699 -27.27 -2.08 -7.33
C THR A 699 -28.07 -2.77 -6.24
N PHE A 700 -29.37 -2.52 -6.14
CA PHE A 700 -30.24 -3.17 -5.18
C PHE A 700 -30.28 -4.70 -5.37
N ALA A 701 -30.38 -5.18 -6.61
CA ALA A 701 -30.33 -6.60 -6.95
C ALA A 701 -29.03 -7.29 -6.51
N SER A 702 -27.94 -6.53 -6.28
CA SER A 702 -26.68 -7.08 -5.79
C SER A 702 -26.61 -7.27 -4.27
N PHE A 703 -27.52 -6.67 -3.50
CA PHE A 703 -27.55 -6.75 -2.02
C PHE A 703 -28.13 -8.06 -1.49
N VAL A 704 -28.51 -8.99 -2.37
CA VAL A 704 -29.09 -10.27 -1.99
C VAL A 704 -28.03 -11.11 -1.28
N GLN A 705 -28.21 -11.28 0.04
CA GLN A 705 -27.32 -12.03 0.93
C GLN A 705 -27.70 -13.51 1.00
#